data_AF-A0AA90QGM8-F1
#
_entry.id   AF-A0AA90QGM8-F1
#
_cell.length_a   1.000
_cell.length_b   1.000
_cell.length_c   1.000
_cell.angle_alpha   90.00
_cell.angle_beta   90.00
_cell.angle_gamma   90.00
#
_symmetry.space_group_name_H-M   'P 1'
#
loop_
_entity.id
_entity.type
_entity.pdbx_description
1 polymer ?
#
loop_
_entity_poly.entity_id
_entity_poly.type
_entity_poly.pdbx_seq_one_letter_code
_entity_poly.pdbx_strand_id
1 'polypeptide(L)'
;MTPQPQAPRGNEPVRIVRGAGIRRIPAWHVHSLAALWRALEIAAPERQCLGADLTLGAWRGHWLAREWGQQIGLVEPDNIQPALYAPQREIDSYADTVATLIDNESEGDRNFMSAHALACALIAALREHAISHLLLAAPLAPHRWGNENIQLLNMLQDAAPHHGFRIVVLLRSDASVPHVPGLAFDVQNAPAPAPCGHAFFPVPGLAAPCAAAQYGAPDALTLRNGKLFISPNWRSTDAAAAPPAALEEHLQVYFMLRDGRQEVDFLRRQADLRFAEGAYELALHILESIDQDRIDPLSAALVESQAQNIAIALMDFSRAARGKLPAATLPAVVKASLYQSKAWGMVMSNQAAEAEQYFALARQLLDPRQYQRLYLYLLNISALNKLRLGHIEHALAIENDIESKLLALPFPDWHLIYINSLNQARIFKKCRDLERAELYYNRAFYINFQLRNESDLLYANLCYAQLEEMRGTSEKALTYWVRTCLHWLSNPLPEAIAPRVAQAILAQPLSGKEADVEKISHALLHSLQAAALALGRTLSPFVRPIALARIDAQSGAALCLAQPGWSVFGSRAGPAEEPIFSGPEYQLLNRYVVGLLADHFPHTDFTAFRALFTDAQCGIELADSPRELIWSCVKWQVPELMCGERRYAIDKACLKTIASLRVETSRAINYAAPGQPYWRVHFKRYLRPVVLNAAEQRCMEYLQTPSTLADMSSALGMDTGSCLHLINAMSEKRLVSVH
;
A
#
# COMPACT_ATOMS: atom_id res chain seq x y z
N MET A 1 -35.89 11.94 13.86
CA MET A 1 -35.74 10.53 14.30
C MET A 1 -34.36 10.08 13.87
N THR A 2 -33.41 10.07 14.80
CA THR A 2 -32.06 9.53 14.59
C THR A 2 -32.17 8.02 14.43
N PRO A 3 -31.61 7.39 13.38
CA PRO A 3 -31.66 5.94 13.25
C PRO A 3 -30.89 5.31 14.41
N GLN A 4 -31.51 4.36 15.10
CA GLN A 4 -30.82 3.52 16.09
C GLN A 4 -29.71 2.72 15.38
N PRO A 5 -28.48 2.70 15.90
CA PRO A 5 -27.42 1.85 15.36
C PRO A 5 -27.82 0.38 15.55
N GLN A 6 -27.92 -0.36 14.45
CA GLN A 6 -28.05 -1.82 14.49
C GLN A 6 -26.81 -2.41 15.15
N ALA A 7 -27.00 -3.29 16.14
CA ALA A 7 -25.90 -4.03 16.74
C ALA A 7 -25.17 -4.86 15.67
N PRO A 8 -23.83 -4.75 15.53
CA PRO A 8 -23.10 -5.47 14.51
C PRO A 8 -23.12 -6.98 14.79
N ARG A 9 -23.36 -7.78 13.73
CA ARG A 9 -23.26 -9.24 13.77
C ARG A 9 -21.78 -9.62 13.91
N GLY A 10 -21.47 -10.48 14.89
CA GLY A 10 -20.10 -10.72 15.38
C GLY A 10 -19.07 -11.31 14.42
N ASN A 11 -19.40 -11.60 13.16
CA ASN A 11 -18.49 -12.22 12.18
C ASN A 11 -18.43 -11.49 10.82
N GLU A 12 -19.09 -10.34 10.67
CA GLU A 12 -19.01 -9.60 9.39
C GLU A 12 -17.66 -8.89 9.26
N PRO A 13 -16.99 -8.99 8.09
CA PRO A 13 -15.73 -8.28 7.85
C PRO A 13 -15.92 -6.77 8.06
N VAL A 14 -14.94 -6.15 8.70
CA VAL A 14 -14.96 -4.72 8.97
C VAL A 14 -14.80 -3.95 7.66
N ARG A 15 -15.80 -3.13 7.34
CA ARG A 15 -15.82 -2.26 6.17
C ARG A 15 -15.76 -0.80 6.61
N ILE A 16 -14.84 -0.03 6.05
CA ILE A 16 -14.65 1.39 6.37
C ILE A 16 -14.93 2.20 5.11
N VAL A 17 -16.05 2.93 5.08
CA VAL A 17 -16.37 3.89 4.00
C VAL A 17 -15.59 5.17 4.28
N ARG A 18 -14.78 5.61 3.32
CA ARG A 18 -13.87 6.75 3.47
C ARG A 18 -14.34 7.95 2.65
N GLY A 19 -13.86 9.14 2.96
CA GLY A 19 -14.27 10.36 2.26
C GLY A 19 -13.11 11.29 1.87
N ALA A 20 -13.40 12.23 0.98
CA ALA A 20 -12.46 13.27 0.56
C ALA A 20 -12.37 14.47 1.55
N GLY A 21 -13.28 14.53 2.52
CA GLY A 21 -13.41 15.65 3.46
C GLY A 21 -12.41 15.64 4.61
N ILE A 22 -12.31 16.78 5.29
CA ILE A 22 -11.61 16.91 6.56
C ILE A 22 -12.39 16.17 7.64
N ARG A 23 -11.71 15.33 8.42
CA ARG A 23 -12.32 14.57 9.52
C ARG A 23 -12.35 15.44 10.77
N ARG A 24 -13.52 15.58 11.37
CA ARG A 24 -13.68 16.37 12.60
C ARG A 24 -13.63 15.45 13.81
N ILE A 25 -12.68 15.69 14.70
CA ILE A 25 -12.49 14.90 15.92
C ILE A 25 -12.69 15.83 17.12
N PRO A 26 -13.52 15.46 18.10
CA PRO A 26 -13.72 16.30 19.26
C PRO A 26 -12.46 16.32 20.13
N ALA A 27 -12.10 17.50 20.62
CA ALA A 27 -10.87 17.74 21.38
C ALA A 27 -11.14 18.46 22.71
N TRP A 28 -10.42 18.08 23.75
CA TRP A 28 -10.55 18.64 25.09
C TRP A 28 -9.21 19.14 25.61
N HIS A 29 -9.19 20.35 26.15
CA HIS A 29 -8.13 20.82 27.03
C HIS A 29 -8.26 20.09 28.37
N VAL A 30 -7.32 19.23 28.71
CA VAL A 30 -7.42 18.42 29.93
C VAL A 30 -7.14 19.31 31.13
N HIS A 31 -8.11 19.50 32.03
CA HIS A 31 -7.86 20.16 33.33
C HIS A 31 -7.44 19.14 34.40
N SER A 32 -8.14 18.01 34.44
CA SER A 32 -7.77 16.77 35.14
C SER A 32 -8.49 15.59 34.50
N LEU A 33 -7.98 14.36 34.67
CA LEU A 33 -8.67 13.17 34.15
C LEU A 33 -10.06 13.01 34.79
N ALA A 34 -10.20 13.30 36.08
CA ALA A 34 -11.50 13.25 36.78
C ALA A 34 -12.54 14.25 36.23
N ALA A 35 -12.11 15.43 35.76
CA ALA A 35 -13.00 16.37 35.07
C ALA A 35 -13.36 15.86 33.67
N LEU A 36 -12.40 15.28 32.96
CA LEU A 36 -12.59 14.69 31.63
C LEU A 36 -13.63 13.55 31.65
N TRP A 37 -13.54 12.61 32.61
CA TRP A 37 -14.49 11.49 32.70
C TRP A 37 -15.93 11.95 32.92
N ARG A 38 -16.12 12.98 33.75
CA ARG A 38 -17.43 13.59 33.96
C ARG A 38 -17.96 14.25 32.69
N ALA A 39 -17.10 14.96 31.95
CA ALA A 39 -17.48 15.63 30.70
C ALA A 39 -17.82 14.63 29.57
N LEU A 40 -17.15 13.48 29.53
CA LEU A 40 -17.38 12.42 28.55
C LEU A 40 -18.46 11.40 28.98
N GLU A 41 -19.02 11.55 30.18
CA GLU A 41 -19.98 10.61 30.78
C GLU A 41 -19.45 9.16 30.87
N ILE A 42 -18.15 9.02 31.17
CA ILE A 42 -17.48 7.72 31.30
C ILE A 42 -17.47 7.30 32.77
N ALA A 43 -18.14 6.19 33.07
CA ALA A 43 -18.29 5.69 34.44
C ALA A 43 -17.13 4.79 34.88
N ALA A 44 -16.58 4.00 33.95
CA ALA A 44 -15.50 3.03 34.20
C ALA A 44 -14.40 3.19 33.14
N PRO A 45 -13.57 4.24 33.21
CA PRO A 45 -12.61 4.57 32.16
C PRO A 45 -11.62 3.43 31.88
N GLU A 46 -11.23 2.66 32.89
CA GLU A 46 -10.34 1.49 32.79
C GLU A 46 -10.94 0.33 31.99
N ARG A 47 -12.27 0.29 31.85
CA ARG A 47 -13.00 -0.71 31.06
C ARG A 47 -13.47 -0.17 29.72
N GLN A 48 -13.91 1.09 29.68
CA GLN A 48 -14.59 1.67 28.54
C GLN A 48 -13.65 2.35 27.54
N CYS A 49 -12.40 2.61 27.93
CA CYS A 49 -11.46 3.38 27.14
C CYS A 49 -10.20 2.58 26.79
N LEU A 50 -9.60 2.93 25.65
CA LEU A 50 -8.18 2.66 25.36
C LEU A 50 -7.44 3.99 25.26
N GLY A 51 -6.26 4.08 25.86
CA GLY A 51 -5.42 5.28 25.83
C GLY A 51 -4.22 5.14 24.89
N ALA A 52 -3.87 6.20 24.17
CA ALA A 52 -2.60 6.32 23.46
C ALA A 52 -2.03 7.73 23.69
N ASP A 53 -0.71 7.84 23.76
CA ASP A 53 -0.02 9.06 24.16
C ASP A 53 1.09 9.44 23.18
N LEU A 54 0.89 10.56 22.48
CA LEU A 54 1.87 11.16 21.57
C LEU A 54 2.43 12.48 22.09
N THR A 55 2.20 12.85 23.36
CA THR A 55 2.60 14.15 23.94
C THR A 55 4.08 14.47 23.74
N LEU A 56 4.94 13.46 23.87
CA LEU A 56 6.39 13.55 23.64
C LEU A 56 6.82 12.96 22.28
N GLY A 57 5.88 12.82 21.35
CA GLY A 57 6.06 12.30 19.99
C GLY A 57 5.92 10.78 19.86
N ALA A 58 5.73 10.33 18.62
CA ALA A 58 5.83 8.92 18.25
C ALA A 58 7.30 8.54 18.01
N TRP A 59 7.79 7.51 18.70
CA TRP A 59 9.18 7.01 18.60
C TRP A 59 9.29 5.63 17.92
N ARG A 60 8.22 5.20 17.22
CA ARG A 60 8.10 3.95 16.46
C ARG A 60 6.95 4.02 15.46
N GLY A 61 7.02 3.25 14.38
CA GLY A 61 5.96 3.18 13.37
C GLY A 61 4.67 2.58 13.92
N HIS A 62 3.56 3.17 13.51
CA HIS A 62 2.20 2.82 13.93
C HIS A 62 2.04 2.84 15.46
N TRP A 63 2.62 3.85 16.13
CA TRP A 63 2.60 4.01 17.60
C TRP A 63 1.20 3.88 18.19
N LEU A 64 0.21 4.55 17.58
CA LEU A 64 -1.19 4.51 18.05
C LEU A 64 -1.78 3.10 18.02
N ALA A 65 -1.58 2.38 16.91
CA ALA A 65 -2.07 1.01 16.79
C ALA A 65 -1.44 0.09 17.83
N ARG A 66 -0.15 0.28 18.13
CA ARG A 66 0.57 -0.50 19.14
C ARG A 66 0.04 -0.23 20.53
N GLU A 67 -0.13 1.04 20.92
CA GLU A 67 -0.60 1.36 22.26
C GLU A 67 -2.05 0.92 22.50
N TRP A 68 -2.96 1.18 21.55
CA TRP A 68 -4.33 0.70 21.64
C TRP A 68 -4.40 -0.83 21.54
N GLY A 69 -3.69 -1.44 20.61
CA GLY A 69 -3.71 -2.88 20.37
C GLY A 69 -3.19 -3.70 21.55
N GLN A 70 -2.09 -3.26 22.19
CA GLN A 70 -1.53 -3.94 23.37
C GLN A 70 -2.52 -4.02 24.55
N GLN A 71 -3.48 -3.08 24.66
CA GLN A 71 -4.50 -3.09 25.73
C GLN A 71 -5.61 -4.12 25.52
N ILE A 72 -5.75 -4.65 24.30
CA ILE A 72 -6.78 -5.60 23.90
C ILE A 72 -6.18 -6.86 23.24
N GLY A 73 -4.87 -7.09 23.44
CA GLY A 73 -4.20 -8.33 23.00
C GLY A 73 -4.00 -8.46 21.50
N LEU A 74 -4.02 -7.37 20.72
CA LEU A 74 -3.66 -7.42 19.31
C LEU A 74 -2.15 -7.65 19.12
N VAL A 75 -1.80 -8.40 18.09
CA VAL A 75 -0.42 -8.64 17.68
C VAL A 75 0.22 -7.33 17.24
N GLU A 76 1.51 -7.16 17.55
CA GLU A 76 2.26 -6.00 17.09
C GLU A 76 2.30 -5.93 15.54
N PRO A 77 2.17 -4.75 14.93
CA PRO A 77 2.34 -4.58 13.49
C PRO A 77 3.69 -5.08 13.00
N ASP A 78 3.66 -5.83 11.89
CA ASP A 78 4.83 -6.26 11.14
C ASP A 78 5.57 -5.08 10.50
N ASN A 79 6.83 -5.30 10.13
CA ASN A 79 7.59 -4.36 9.32
C ASN A 79 7.01 -4.31 7.90
N ILE A 80 6.80 -3.09 7.39
CA ILE A 80 6.25 -2.83 6.05
C ILE A 80 7.34 -2.59 5.00
N GLN A 81 8.56 -2.26 5.42
CA GLN A 81 9.74 -2.13 4.54
C GLN A 81 10.85 -3.08 4.98
N PRO A 82 11.73 -3.51 4.05
CA PRO A 82 12.96 -4.17 4.43
C PRO A 82 13.89 -3.21 5.18
N ALA A 83 14.65 -3.75 6.13
CA ALA A 83 15.77 -3.07 6.74
C ALA A 83 16.83 -2.70 5.68
N LEU A 84 17.28 -1.45 5.66
CA LEU A 84 18.38 -0.92 4.85
C LEU A 84 19.74 -1.15 5.51
N TYR A 85 19.79 -1.24 6.85
CA TYR A 85 20.99 -1.46 7.63
C TYR A 85 21.21 -2.95 7.87
N ALA A 86 22.29 -3.49 7.29
CA ALA A 86 22.75 -4.83 7.59
C ALA A 86 24.27 -4.81 7.82
N PRO A 87 24.74 -4.97 9.07
CA PRO A 87 26.14 -4.72 9.42
C PRO A 87 27.16 -5.70 8.80
N GLN A 88 26.71 -6.75 8.10
CA GLN A 88 27.57 -7.81 7.52
C GLN A 88 27.10 -8.34 6.16
N ARG A 89 26.22 -7.63 5.46
CA ARG A 89 25.70 -8.11 4.17
C ARG A 89 26.69 -7.81 3.05
N GLU A 90 27.00 -8.82 2.22
CA GLU A 90 27.68 -8.60 0.94
C GLU A 90 26.89 -7.57 0.13
N ILE A 91 27.55 -6.59 -0.48
CA ILE A 91 26.90 -5.45 -1.15
C ILE A 91 25.91 -5.91 -2.24
N ASP A 92 26.10 -7.09 -2.85
CA ASP A 92 25.12 -7.65 -3.79
C ASP A 92 23.78 -8.02 -3.13
N SER A 93 23.76 -8.33 -1.83
CA SER A 93 22.50 -8.52 -1.10
C SER A 93 21.74 -7.20 -0.84
N TYR A 94 22.38 -6.04 -1.05
CA TYR A 94 21.66 -4.76 -1.09
C TYR A 94 20.81 -4.63 -2.36
N ALA A 95 21.18 -5.28 -3.47
CA ALA A 95 20.35 -5.31 -4.68
C ALA A 95 19.00 -6.00 -4.42
N ASP A 96 18.94 -6.99 -3.54
CA ASP A 96 17.67 -7.61 -3.11
C ASP A 96 16.81 -6.67 -2.27
N THR A 97 17.42 -5.84 -1.43
CA THR A 97 16.73 -4.75 -0.73
C THR A 97 16.13 -3.76 -1.74
N VAL A 98 16.89 -3.33 -2.74
CA VAL A 98 16.40 -2.44 -3.82
C VAL A 98 15.24 -3.08 -4.59
N ALA A 99 15.35 -4.36 -4.95
CA ALA A 99 14.28 -5.10 -5.62
C ALA A 99 12.99 -5.15 -4.77
N THR A 100 13.13 -5.39 -3.47
CA THR A 100 12.00 -5.40 -2.52
C THR A 100 11.36 -4.01 -2.38
N LEU A 101 12.16 -2.94 -2.33
CA LEU A 101 11.65 -1.56 -2.28
C LEU A 101 10.84 -1.21 -3.54
N ILE A 102 11.31 -1.67 -4.71
CA ILE A 102 10.59 -1.47 -5.99
C ILE A 102 9.27 -2.24 -6.01
N ASP A 103 9.26 -3.47 -5.49
CA ASP A 103 8.01 -4.24 -5.34
C ASP A 103 7.05 -3.51 -4.39
N ASN A 104 7.54 -3.03 -3.24
CA ASN A 104 6.75 -2.29 -2.28
C ASN A 104 6.17 -0.98 -2.87
N GLU A 105 6.96 -0.22 -3.65
CA GLU A 105 6.47 0.95 -4.38
C GLU A 105 5.40 0.57 -5.42
N SER A 106 5.58 -0.59 -6.08
CA SER A 106 4.65 -1.09 -7.10
C SER A 106 3.32 -1.56 -6.51
N GLU A 107 3.32 -2.05 -5.26
CA GLU A 107 2.11 -2.44 -4.54
C GLU A 107 1.25 -1.23 -4.19
N GLY A 108 1.87 -0.16 -3.69
CA GLY A 108 1.12 1.00 -3.21
C GLY A 108 1.75 1.69 -2.00
N ASP A 109 0.98 2.59 -1.38
CA ASP A 109 1.31 3.11 -0.06
C ASP A 109 1.07 2.03 1.02
N ARG A 110 2.15 1.36 1.41
CA ARG A 110 2.10 0.31 2.45
C ARG A 110 1.77 0.85 3.84
N ASN A 111 2.08 2.11 4.14
CA ASN A 111 1.65 2.73 5.40
C ASN A 111 0.12 2.80 5.45
N PHE A 112 -0.49 3.25 4.34
CA PHE A 112 -1.94 3.31 4.24
C PHE A 112 -2.58 1.92 4.32
N MET A 113 -2.04 0.93 3.57
CA MET A 113 -2.52 -0.45 3.64
C MET A 113 -2.42 -1.04 5.05
N SER A 114 -1.31 -0.82 5.74
CA SER A 114 -1.09 -1.25 7.13
C SER A 114 -2.04 -0.55 8.09
N ALA A 115 -2.19 0.78 7.98
CA ALA A 115 -3.13 1.55 8.78
C ALA A 115 -4.58 1.05 8.62
N HIS A 116 -4.98 0.68 7.40
CA HIS A 116 -6.30 0.11 7.15
C HIS A 116 -6.47 -1.27 7.80
N ALA A 117 -5.50 -2.17 7.64
CA ALA A 117 -5.53 -3.47 8.29
C ALA A 117 -5.60 -3.35 9.83
N LEU A 118 -4.82 -2.43 10.40
CA LEU A 118 -4.81 -2.13 11.83
C LEU A 118 -6.13 -1.51 12.30
N ALA A 119 -6.72 -0.60 11.53
CA ALA A 119 -8.04 -0.04 11.82
C ALA A 119 -9.10 -1.15 11.86
N CYS A 120 -9.10 -2.05 10.87
CA CYS A 120 -10.03 -3.18 10.84
C CYS A 120 -9.87 -4.11 12.05
N ALA A 121 -8.63 -4.47 12.40
CA ALA A 121 -8.34 -5.30 13.56
C ALA A 121 -8.75 -4.63 14.89
N LEU A 122 -8.43 -3.33 15.05
CA LEU A 122 -8.85 -2.55 16.21
C LEU A 122 -10.36 -2.53 16.32
N ILE A 123 -11.09 -2.14 15.27
CA ILE A 123 -12.56 -2.08 15.26
C ILE A 123 -13.19 -3.42 15.65
N ALA A 124 -12.70 -4.54 15.11
CA ALA A 124 -13.20 -5.86 15.46
C ALA A 124 -13.04 -6.13 16.96
N ALA A 125 -11.85 -5.85 17.51
CA ALA A 125 -11.55 -6.02 18.92
C ALA A 125 -12.30 -5.01 19.83
N LEU A 126 -12.55 -3.77 19.38
CA LEU A 126 -13.34 -2.79 20.13
C LEU A 126 -14.77 -3.29 20.36
N ARG A 127 -15.38 -3.91 19.33
CA ARG A 127 -16.71 -4.52 19.42
C ARG A 127 -16.72 -5.69 20.39
N GLU A 128 -15.72 -6.57 20.30
CA GLU A 128 -15.59 -7.74 21.18
C GLU A 128 -15.43 -7.34 22.66
N HIS A 129 -14.64 -6.30 22.93
CA HIS A 129 -14.34 -5.84 24.29
C HIS A 129 -15.28 -4.75 24.82
N ALA A 130 -16.31 -4.39 24.06
CA ALA A 130 -17.26 -3.32 24.35
C ALA A 130 -16.59 -1.98 24.72
N ILE A 131 -15.51 -1.64 24.01
CA ILE A 131 -14.82 -0.35 24.16
C ILE A 131 -15.65 0.74 23.48
N SER A 132 -15.92 1.83 24.20
CA SER A 132 -16.69 2.95 23.66
C SER A 132 -15.84 4.16 23.30
N HIS A 133 -14.62 4.28 23.85
CA HIS A 133 -13.75 5.45 23.64
C HIS A 133 -12.31 5.09 23.32
N LEU A 134 -11.76 5.74 22.29
CA LEU A 134 -10.33 5.82 22.01
C LEU A 134 -9.84 7.21 22.43
N LEU A 135 -8.95 7.24 23.42
CA LEU A 135 -8.35 8.46 23.94
C LEU A 135 -6.95 8.63 23.34
N LEU A 136 -6.65 9.83 22.85
CA LEU A 136 -5.37 10.19 22.27
C LEU A 136 -4.84 11.47 22.88
N ALA A 137 -3.72 11.41 23.61
CA ALA A 137 -3.00 12.62 24.00
C ALA A 137 -2.20 13.18 22.83
N ALA A 138 -2.51 14.43 22.45
CA ALA A 138 -1.90 15.10 21.31
C ALA A 138 -0.43 15.47 21.59
N PRO A 139 0.45 15.48 20.57
CA PRO A 139 1.81 15.99 20.67
C PRO A 139 1.91 17.43 21.16
N LEU A 140 2.92 17.70 21.98
CA LEU A 140 3.34 19.06 22.30
C LEU A 140 4.10 19.69 21.13
N ALA A 141 4.19 21.02 21.10
CA ALA A 141 4.60 21.81 19.93
C ALA A 141 5.91 21.42 19.20
N PRO A 142 6.97 20.83 19.81
CA PRO A 142 8.12 20.38 19.01
C PRO A 142 7.94 18.98 18.41
N HIS A 143 6.94 18.21 18.83
CA HIS A 143 6.77 16.81 18.48
C HIS A 143 5.77 16.62 17.32
N ARG A 144 5.97 15.55 16.57
CA ARG A 144 5.17 15.20 15.39
C ARG A 144 4.18 14.08 15.69
N TRP A 145 3.09 14.06 14.94
CA TRP A 145 2.09 13.00 14.98
C TRP A 145 2.55 11.71 14.27
N GLY A 146 3.34 11.82 13.21
CA GLY A 146 3.66 10.71 12.29
C GLY A 146 2.54 10.47 11.28
N ASN A 147 2.86 10.39 9.99
CA ASN A 147 1.85 10.27 8.92
C ASN A 147 1.05 8.97 9.04
N GLU A 148 1.71 7.87 9.38
CA GLU A 148 1.10 6.56 9.57
C GLU A 148 0.07 6.53 10.72
N ASN A 149 0.28 7.38 11.75
CA ASN A 149 -0.68 7.54 12.85
C ASN A 149 -1.86 8.43 12.42
N ILE A 150 -1.63 9.46 11.60
CA ILE A 150 -2.69 10.30 11.03
C ILE A 150 -3.59 9.48 10.10
N GLN A 151 -3.01 8.63 9.24
CA GLN A 151 -3.77 7.73 8.35
C GLN A 151 -4.68 6.79 9.15
N LEU A 152 -4.16 6.16 10.20
CA LEU A 152 -4.96 5.32 11.10
C LEU A 152 -6.10 6.12 11.77
N LEU A 153 -5.80 7.32 12.26
CA LEU A 153 -6.77 8.19 12.93
C LEU A 153 -7.91 8.60 11.99
N ASN A 154 -7.59 8.94 10.73
CA ASN A 154 -8.59 9.22 9.70
C ASN A 154 -9.52 8.04 9.46
N MET A 155 -8.97 6.82 9.32
CA MET A 155 -9.77 5.61 9.08
C MET A 155 -10.66 5.25 10.27
N LEU A 156 -10.14 5.35 11.49
CA LEU A 156 -10.93 5.11 12.69
C LEU A 156 -12.04 6.15 12.83
N GLN A 157 -11.77 7.41 12.49
CA GLN A 157 -12.78 8.48 12.54
C GLN A 157 -13.88 8.28 11.49
N ASP A 158 -13.53 7.83 10.28
CA ASP A 158 -14.50 7.47 9.24
C ASP A 158 -15.37 6.27 9.69
N ALA A 159 -14.80 5.31 10.43
CA ALA A 159 -15.52 4.13 10.91
C ALA A 159 -16.39 4.39 12.16
N ALA A 160 -16.01 5.34 13.01
CA ALA A 160 -16.63 5.59 14.32
C ALA A 160 -18.18 5.73 14.27
N PRO A 161 -18.78 6.53 13.36
CA PRO A 161 -20.24 6.71 13.29
C PRO A 161 -21.01 5.41 13.05
N HIS A 162 -20.41 4.46 12.34
CA HIS A 162 -21.07 3.22 11.96
C HIS A 162 -20.86 2.13 13.01
N HIS A 163 -19.78 2.20 13.78
CA HIS A 163 -19.27 1.06 14.57
C HIS A 163 -19.36 1.27 16.09
N GLY A 164 -19.95 2.39 16.54
CA GLY A 164 -20.40 2.55 17.93
C GLY A 164 -19.31 2.92 18.94
N PHE A 165 -18.21 3.51 18.49
CA PHE A 165 -17.16 4.06 19.37
C PHE A 165 -16.90 5.54 19.04
N ARG A 166 -16.18 6.23 19.91
CA ARG A 166 -15.77 7.63 19.74
C ARG A 166 -14.26 7.78 19.87
N ILE A 167 -13.71 8.74 19.13
CA ILE A 167 -12.31 9.15 19.27
C ILE A 167 -12.29 10.52 19.93
N VAL A 168 -11.39 10.68 20.90
CA VAL A 168 -11.26 11.89 21.71
C VAL A 168 -9.78 12.28 21.71
N VAL A 169 -9.50 13.52 21.28
CA VAL A 169 -8.16 14.10 21.36
C VAL A 169 -8.02 14.93 22.62
N LEU A 170 -6.95 14.68 23.36
CA LEU A 170 -6.64 15.29 24.64
C LEU A 170 -5.47 16.25 24.46
N LEU A 171 -5.76 17.55 24.61
CA LEU A 171 -4.79 18.62 24.57
C LEU A 171 -4.30 18.92 25.99
N ARG A 172 -3.04 19.34 26.14
CA ARG A 172 -2.59 19.96 27.40
C ARG A 172 -3.46 21.19 27.70
N SER A 173 -3.69 21.48 28.97
CA SER A 173 -4.68 22.49 29.40
C SER A 173 -4.47 23.86 28.73
N ASP A 174 -3.23 24.24 28.49
CA ASP A 174 -2.77 25.52 27.95
C ASP A 174 -2.31 25.43 26.48
N ALA A 175 -2.41 24.27 25.84
CA ALA A 175 -1.93 24.08 24.47
C ALA A 175 -2.84 24.79 23.47
N SER A 176 -2.25 25.27 22.37
CA SER A 176 -3.03 25.65 21.20
C SER A 176 -3.55 24.41 20.47
N VAL A 177 -4.65 24.58 19.74
CA VAL A 177 -5.18 23.52 18.89
C VAL A 177 -4.20 23.27 17.74
N PRO A 178 -3.70 22.03 17.56
CA PRO A 178 -2.73 21.74 16.52
C PRO A 178 -3.38 21.78 15.13
N HIS A 179 -2.63 22.25 14.14
CA HIS A 179 -3.01 22.10 12.74
C HIS A 179 -2.44 20.78 12.21
N VAL A 180 -3.32 19.86 11.81
CA VAL A 180 -2.94 18.55 11.26
C VAL A 180 -3.62 18.36 9.91
N PRO A 181 -2.89 18.09 8.83
CA PRO A 181 -3.49 17.87 7.50
C PRO A 181 -4.58 16.79 7.54
N GLY A 182 -5.73 17.08 6.92
CA GLY A 182 -6.87 16.15 6.86
C GLY A 182 -7.72 16.06 8.13
N LEU A 183 -7.29 16.67 9.24
CA LEU A 183 -7.99 16.68 10.53
C LEU A 183 -8.38 18.09 10.97
N ALA A 184 -9.57 18.20 11.56
CA ALA A 184 -10.00 19.38 12.29
C ALA A 184 -10.42 18.97 13.71
N PHE A 185 -10.02 19.77 14.69
CA PHE A 185 -10.33 19.49 16.09
C PHE A 185 -11.45 20.41 16.59
N ASP A 186 -12.57 19.80 16.97
CA ASP A 186 -13.72 20.50 17.53
C ASP A 186 -13.52 20.65 19.04
N VAL A 187 -13.00 21.80 19.46
CA VAL A 187 -12.68 22.09 20.87
C VAL A 187 -13.96 22.18 21.71
N GLN A 188 -14.00 21.41 22.79
CA GLN A 188 -15.19 21.25 23.63
C GLN A 188 -15.14 22.09 24.91
N ASN A 189 -13.95 22.59 25.31
CA ASN A 189 -13.79 23.43 26.49
C ASN A 189 -12.65 24.45 26.34
N ALA A 190 -12.73 25.53 27.10
CA ALA A 190 -11.73 26.58 27.10
C ALA A 190 -10.37 26.10 27.67
N PRO A 191 -9.26 26.62 27.15
CA PRO A 191 -7.94 26.35 27.73
C PRO A 191 -7.87 26.89 29.16
N ALA A 192 -7.04 26.26 29.99
CA ALA A 192 -6.74 26.68 31.36
C ALA A 192 -5.22 26.69 31.61
N PRO A 193 -4.73 27.52 32.54
CA PRO A 193 -3.31 27.54 32.89
C PRO A 193 -2.81 26.15 33.27
N ALA A 194 -1.63 25.78 32.77
CA ALA A 194 -1.00 24.52 33.15
C ALA A 194 -0.72 24.49 34.67
N PRO A 195 -0.83 23.32 35.33
CA PRO A 195 -0.44 23.17 36.72
C PRO A 195 1.02 23.62 36.92
N CYS A 196 1.26 24.57 37.80
CA CYS A 196 2.60 25.09 38.11
C CYS A 196 3.20 24.40 39.35
N GLY A 197 4.53 24.19 39.37
CA GLY A 197 5.26 23.78 40.56
C GLY A 197 5.45 22.27 40.78
N HIS A 198 5.23 21.43 39.78
CA HIS A 198 5.41 19.97 39.90
C HIS A 198 6.47 19.37 38.96
N ALA A 199 7.01 18.20 39.33
CA ALA A 199 7.88 17.41 38.47
C ALA A 199 7.10 16.83 37.28
N PHE A 200 7.66 16.98 36.08
CA PHE A 200 7.09 16.43 34.85
C PHE A 200 7.52 14.98 34.62
N PHE A 201 6.67 14.21 33.96
CA PHE A 201 6.95 12.85 33.54
C PHE A 201 7.63 12.82 32.16
N PRO A 202 8.91 12.39 32.08
CA PRO A 202 9.77 12.59 30.91
C PRO A 202 9.74 11.42 29.90
N VAL A 203 8.95 10.37 30.12
CA VAL A 203 8.96 9.18 29.25
C VAL A 203 7.81 9.28 28.23
N PRO A 204 8.10 9.17 26.91
CA PRO A 204 7.07 9.13 25.86
C PRO A 204 6.13 7.92 25.98
N GLY A 205 4.91 8.08 25.49
CA GLY A 205 3.90 7.02 25.46
C GLY A 205 3.33 6.64 26.83
N LEU A 206 2.62 5.52 26.85
CA LEU A 206 2.05 4.93 28.06
C LEU A 206 3.16 4.51 29.04
N ALA A 207 3.02 4.91 30.30
CA ALA A 207 4.02 4.69 31.33
C ALA A 207 3.97 3.25 31.88
N ALA A 208 5.13 2.58 31.91
CA ALA A 208 5.28 1.34 32.67
C ALA A 208 5.19 1.63 34.19
N PRO A 209 4.70 0.68 35.01
CA PRO A 209 4.62 0.85 36.46
C PRO A 209 5.94 1.25 37.13
N CYS A 210 7.08 0.74 36.65
CA CYS A 210 8.40 1.09 37.17
C CYS A 210 8.77 2.57 36.92
N ALA A 211 8.48 3.10 35.73
CA ALA A 211 8.71 4.51 35.42
C ALA A 211 7.77 5.41 36.24
N ALA A 212 6.51 5.00 36.42
CA ALA A 212 5.57 5.70 37.29
C ALA A 212 6.01 5.77 38.75
N ALA A 213 6.58 4.69 39.29
CA ALA A 213 7.15 4.69 40.63
C ALA A 213 8.36 5.62 40.74
N GLN A 214 9.18 5.74 39.68
CA GLN A 214 10.38 6.57 39.67
C GLN A 214 10.08 8.08 39.61
N TYR A 215 9.16 8.51 38.75
CA TYR A 215 8.92 9.95 38.52
C TYR A 215 7.69 10.50 39.26
N GLY A 216 6.83 9.63 39.77
CA GLY A 216 5.50 10.01 40.26
C GLY A 216 4.53 10.27 39.10
N ALA A 217 3.26 9.92 39.30
CA ALA A 217 2.20 10.03 38.30
C ALA A 217 0.88 10.47 38.96
N PRO A 218 0.74 11.76 39.32
CA PRO A 218 -0.35 12.22 40.19
C PRO A 218 -1.73 12.29 39.53
N ASP A 219 -1.81 12.43 38.20
CA ASP A 219 -3.07 12.36 37.44
C ASP A 219 -2.91 11.33 36.32
N ALA A 220 -3.22 10.07 36.65
CA ALA A 220 -3.02 8.92 35.76
C ALA A 220 -4.19 7.92 35.83
N LEU A 221 -4.39 7.19 34.74
CA LEU A 221 -5.35 6.10 34.62
C LEU A 221 -4.60 4.78 34.37
N THR A 222 -4.90 3.75 35.17
CA THR A 222 -4.42 2.39 34.90
C THR A 222 -5.25 1.76 33.79
N LEU A 223 -4.56 1.35 32.72
CA LEU A 223 -5.16 0.74 31.53
C LEU A 223 -5.19 -0.79 31.64
N ARG A 224 -5.90 -1.44 30.71
CA ARG A 224 -6.11 -2.89 30.69
C ARG A 224 -4.82 -3.72 30.63
N ASN A 225 -3.75 -3.20 30.01
CA ASN A 225 -2.44 -3.84 29.96
C ASN A 225 -1.55 -3.54 31.18
N GLY A 226 -2.10 -2.90 32.22
CA GLY A 226 -1.36 -2.50 33.42
C GLY A 226 -0.44 -1.28 33.25
N LYS A 227 -0.33 -0.71 32.03
CA LYS A 227 0.36 0.57 31.81
C LYS A 227 -0.51 1.73 32.30
N LEU A 228 0.12 2.87 32.51
CA LEU A 228 -0.51 4.09 33.00
C LEU A 228 -0.62 5.12 31.87
N PHE A 229 -1.83 5.61 31.63
CA PHE A 229 -2.08 6.80 30.83
C PHE A 229 -1.88 8.03 31.71
N ILE A 230 -0.83 8.81 31.45
CA ILE A 230 -0.52 10.02 32.21
C ILE A 230 -1.20 11.22 31.56
N SER A 231 -1.82 12.07 32.38
CA SER A 231 -2.45 13.30 31.89
C SER A 231 -1.45 14.20 31.14
N PRO A 232 -1.85 14.80 29.98
CA PRO A 232 -0.96 15.67 29.18
C PRO A 232 -0.36 16.85 29.95
N ASN A 233 -1.01 17.29 31.04
CA ASN A 233 -0.53 18.37 31.91
C ASN A 233 0.77 18.03 32.65
N TRP A 234 1.10 16.74 32.75
CA TRP A 234 2.29 16.26 33.43
C TRP A 234 3.41 15.92 32.45
N ARG A 235 3.27 16.28 31.18
CA ARG A 235 4.25 16.06 30.12
C ARG A 235 4.98 17.36 29.82
N SER A 236 6.31 17.29 29.72
CA SER A 236 7.13 18.44 29.33
C SER A 236 8.31 18.00 28.47
N THR A 237 8.64 18.84 27.50
CA THR A 237 9.81 18.72 26.64
C THR A 237 11.11 19.00 27.38
N ASP A 238 11.02 19.78 28.46
CA ASP A 238 12.16 20.35 29.18
C ASP A 238 12.46 19.58 30.47
N ALA A 239 11.83 18.42 30.66
CA ALA A 239 11.98 17.62 31.86
C ALA A 239 13.41 17.04 31.96
N ALA A 240 14.25 17.69 32.77
CA ALA A 240 15.60 17.23 33.10
C ALA A 240 15.53 16.05 34.08
N ALA A 241 15.39 14.84 33.52
CA ALA A 241 15.29 13.60 34.30
C ALA A 241 16.10 12.48 33.63
N ALA A 242 16.87 11.75 34.44
CA ALA A 242 17.61 10.58 33.99
C ALA A 242 16.64 9.52 33.44
N PRO A 243 17.01 8.76 32.40
CA PRO A 243 16.17 7.68 31.87
C PRO A 243 15.89 6.60 32.93
N PRO A 244 14.74 5.90 32.88
CA PRO A 244 14.48 4.81 33.80
C PRO A 244 15.36 3.59 33.52
N ALA A 245 15.55 2.74 34.53
CA ALA A 245 16.31 1.50 34.36
C ALA A 245 15.59 0.55 33.40
N ALA A 246 16.33 -0.02 32.43
CA ALA A 246 15.83 -0.93 31.40
C ALA A 246 14.74 -0.34 30.48
N LEU A 247 15.12 0.62 29.64
CA LEU A 247 14.28 1.15 28.57
C LEU A 247 14.28 0.26 27.33
N GLU A 248 13.13 0.17 26.67
CA GLU A 248 13.05 -0.33 25.29
C GLU A 248 13.88 0.55 24.34
N GLU A 249 14.53 -0.05 23.34
CA GLU A 249 15.49 0.67 22.46
C GLU A 249 14.89 1.91 21.81
N HIS A 250 13.62 1.86 21.41
CA HIS A 250 12.95 2.97 20.77
C HIS A 250 12.78 4.20 21.71
N LEU A 251 12.65 3.98 23.02
CA LEU A 251 12.64 5.05 24.02
C LEU A 251 14.05 5.54 24.34
N GLN A 252 15.07 4.68 24.26
CA GLN A 252 16.46 5.11 24.42
C GLN A 252 16.85 6.17 23.38
N VAL A 253 16.33 6.06 22.14
CA VAL A 253 16.51 7.07 21.09
C VAL A 253 16.03 8.44 21.55
N TYR A 254 14.81 8.55 22.10
CA TYR A 254 14.28 9.81 22.61
C TYR A 254 15.24 10.47 23.61
N PHE A 255 15.67 9.72 24.62
CA PHE A 255 16.58 10.22 25.65
C PHE A 255 17.95 10.60 25.06
N MET A 256 18.48 9.84 24.12
CA MET A 256 19.73 10.18 23.46
C MET A 256 19.64 11.49 22.67
N LEU A 257 18.59 11.67 21.88
CA LEU A 257 18.42 12.89 21.09
C LEU A 257 18.17 14.11 21.98
N ARG A 258 17.34 13.95 23.02
CA ARG A 258 17.11 14.99 24.03
C ARG A 258 18.39 15.42 24.74
N ASP A 259 19.22 14.45 25.13
CA ASP A 259 20.46 14.68 25.87
C ASP A 259 21.65 15.04 24.95
N GLY A 260 21.44 15.08 23.61
CA GLY A 260 22.48 15.37 22.63
C GLY A 260 23.57 14.31 22.50
N ARG A 261 23.31 13.06 22.92
CA ARG A 261 24.28 11.95 22.87
C ARG A 261 24.42 11.40 21.44
N GLN A 262 25.67 11.18 21.00
CA GLN A 262 26.02 10.85 19.62
C GLN A 262 26.52 9.40 19.45
N GLU A 263 25.74 8.39 19.86
CA GLU A 263 26.08 6.98 19.58
C GLU A 263 25.62 6.60 18.16
N VAL A 264 26.44 6.95 17.17
CA VAL A 264 26.10 6.94 15.73
C VAL A 264 25.56 5.59 15.26
N ASP A 265 26.23 4.48 15.56
CA ASP A 265 25.82 3.16 15.08
C ASP A 265 24.48 2.70 15.66
N PHE A 266 24.20 3.07 16.91
CA PHE A 266 22.90 2.83 17.52
C PHE A 266 21.82 3.65 16.82
N LEU A 267 22.03 4.95 16.66
CA LEU A 267 21.06 5.85 16.02
C LEU A 267 20.77 5.46 14.57
N ARG A 268 21.79 5.08 13.79
CA ARG A 268 21.61 4.61 12.40
C ARG A 268 20.79 3.33 12.30
N ARG A 269 21.05 2.36 13.19
CA ARG A 269 20.27 1.13 13.28
C ARG A 269 18.84 1.41 13.72
N GLN A 270 18.63 2.31 14.66
CA GLN A 270 17.28 2.68 15.08
C GLN A 270 16.52 3.41 13.98
N ALA A 271 17.16 4.33 13.25
CA ALA A 271 16.57 4.95 12.07
C ALA A 271 16.12 3.91 11.04
N ASP A 272 16.93 2.88 10.82
CA ASP A 272 16.59 1.79 9.92
C ASP A 272 15.36 0.98 10.37
N LEU A 273 15.30 0.64 11.67
CA LEU A 273 14.13 -0.02 12.24
C LEU A 273 12.87 0.85 12.12
N ARG A 274 12.98 2.17 12.37
CA ARG A 274 11.84 3.10 12.21
C ARG A 274 11.39 3.18 10.75
N PHE A 275 12.33 3.15 9.80
CA PHE A 275 12.01 3.06 8.38
C PHE A 275 11.28 1.75 8.05
N ALA A 276 11.78 0.61 8.53
CA ALA A 276 11.16 -0.70 8.35
C ALA A 276 9.72 -0.76 8.90
N GLU A 277 9.46 -0.10 10.03
CA GLU A 277 8.14 0.00 10.66
C GLU A 277 7.18 1.00 9.97
N GLY A 278 7.65 1.81 9.03
CA GLY A 278 6.85 2.83 8.35
C GLY A 278 6.90 4.25 8.93
N ALA A 279 7.61 4.47 10.06
CA ALA A 279 7.85 5.79 10.65
C ALA A 279 8.96 6.54 9.92
N TYR A 280 8.72 6.85 8.65
CA TYR A 280 9.73 7.37 7.75
C TYR A 280 10.28 8.75 8.14
N GLU A 281 9.41 9.66 8.59
CA GLU A 281 9.84 10.98 9.06
C GLU A 281 10.71 10.90 10.32
N LEU A 282 10.36 9.99 11.23
CA LEU A 282 11.15 9.74 12.43
C LEU A 282 12.53 9.17 12.08
N ALA A 283 12.58 8.24 11.12
CA ALA A 283 13.85 7.70 10.64
C ALA A 283 14.78 8.80 10.12
N LEU A 284 14.27 9.73 9.30
CA LEU A 284 15.02 10.89 8.84
C LEU A 284 15.41 11.82 9.99
N HIS A 285 14.49 12.11 10.91
CA HIS A 285 14.76 12.96 12.07
C HIS A 285 15.91 12.42 12.93
N ILE A 286 15.97 11.10 13.15
CA ILE A 286 17.06 10.46 13.88
C ILE A 286 18.39 10.69 13.16
N LEU A 287 18.45 10.48 11.84
CA LEU A 287 19.68 10.64 11.05
C LEU A 287 20.13 12.11 10.97
N GLU A 288 19.18 13.04 10.86
CA GLU A 288 19.45 14.49 10.80
C GLU A 288 19.87 15.07 12.14
N SER A 289 19.58 14.38 13.25
CA SER A 289 20.02 14.77 14.59
C SER A 289 21.46 14.31 14.91
N ILE A 290 22.10 13.54 14.02
CA ILE A 290 23.51 13.16 14.14
C ILE A 290 24.37 14.33 13.66
N ASP A 291 25.26 14.82 14.52
CA ASP A 291 26.21 15.88 14.17
C ASP A 291 27.34 15.30 13.29
N GLN A 292 27.10 15.34 11.98
CA GLN A 292 28.03 14.79 10.98
C GLN A 292 29.39 15.49 10.97
N ASP A 293 29.53 16.69 11.53
CA ASP A 293 30.79 17.43 11.55
C ASP A 293 31.69 17.00 12.72
N ARG A 294 31.16 16.23 13.69
CA ARG A 294 31.88 15.72 14.87
C ARG A 294 32.31 14.26 14.77
N ILE A 295 32.02 13.60 13.66
CA ILE A 295 32.30 12.18 13.46
C ILE A 295 33.26 11.98 12.28
N ASP A 296 33.83 10.78 12.15
CA ASP A 296 34.77 10.52 11.06
C ASP A 296 34.07 10.60 9.68
N PRO A 297 34.82 10.92 8.60
CA PRO A 297 34.25 11.13 7.28
C PRO A 297 33.45 9.92 6.74
N LEU A 298 33.85 8.70 7.07
CA LEU A 298 33.16 7.51 6.60
C LEU A 298 31.81 7.36 7.31
N SER A 299 31.77 7.52 8.63
CA SER A 299 30.51 7.50 9.38
C SER A 299 29.55 8.60 8.92
N ALA A 300 30.04 9.82 8.70
CA ALA A 300 29.24 10.92 8.14
C ALA A 300 28.66 10.56 6.76
N ALA A 301 29.48 10.00 5.87
CA ALA A 301 29.06 9.56 4.54
C ALA A 301 28.00 8.45 4.59
N LEU A 302 28.10 7.53 5.54
CA LEU A 302 27.15 6.44 5.71
C LEU A 302 25.81 6.91 6.30
N VAL A 303 25.81 7.89 7.20
CA VAL A 303 24.59 8.58 7.67
C VAL A 303 23.90 9.26 6.50
N GLU A 304 24.65 10.03 5.71
CA GLU A 304 24.11 10.75 4.56
C GLU A 304 23.54 9.80 3.49
N SER A 305 24.26 8.73 3.16
CA SER A 305 23.80 7.71 2.21
C SER A 305 22.48 7.08 2.65
N GLN A 306 22.37 6.69 3.92
CA GLN A 306 21.13 6.13 4.48
C GLN A 306 19.98 7.14 4.41
N ALA A 307 20.23 8.40 4.76
CA ALA A 307 19.21 9.44 4.73
C ALA A 307 18.74 9.76 3.30
N GLN A 308 19.65 9.77 2.31
CA GLN A 308 19.28 9.92 0.90
C GLN A 308 18.47 8.72 0.37
N ASN A 309 18.82 7.49 0.77
CA ASN A 309 18.09 6.30 0.36
C ASN A 309 16.65 6.30 0.91
N ILE A 310 16.47 6.70 2.18
CA ILE A 310 15.14 6.91 2.76
C ILE A 310 14.42 8.02 1.98
N ALA A 311 15.05 9.17 1.74
CA ALA A 311 14.44 10.27 0.99
C ALA A 311 13.93 9.84 -0.40
N ILE A 312 14.72 9.04 -1.12
CA ILE A 312 14.34 8.47 -2.43
C ILE A 312 13.14 7.54 -2.29
N ALA A 313 13.14 6.65 -1.29
CA ALA A 313 12.00 5.76 -1.02
C ALA A 313 10.71 6.52 -0.69
N LEU A 314 10.83 7.73 -0.10
CA LEU A 314 9.71 8.64 0.17
C LEU A 314 9.37 9.58 -0.97
N MET A 315 10.07 9.49 -2.10
CA MET A 315 9.95 10.41 -3.21
C MET A 315 10.25 11.88 -2.83
N ASP A 316 10.97 12.12 -1.72
CA ASP A 316 11.57 13.42 -1.37
C ASP A 316 12.90 13.60 -2.13
N PHE A 317 12.76 13.66 -3.46
CA PHE A 317 13.87 13.80 -4.38
C PHE A 317 14.62 15.13 -4.19
N SER A 318 13.93 16.16 -3.70
CA SER A 318 14.52 17.47 -3.38
C SER A 318 15.48 17.39 -2.20
N ARG A 319 15.19 16.60 -1.16
CA ARG A 319 16.15 16.31 -0.10
C ARG A 319 17.34 15.51 -0.65
N ALA A 320 17.09 14.44 -1.40
CA ALA A 320 18.16 13.61 -1.97
C ALA A 320 19.12 14.44 -2.85
N ALA A 321 18.60 15.34 -3.68
CA ALA A 321 19.36 16.25 -4.55
C ALA A 321 20.27 17.21 -3.77
N ARG A 322 19.86 17.63 -2.57
CA ARG A 322 20.61 18.53 -1.68
C ARG A 322 21.70 17.83 -0.87
N GLY A 323 21.82 16.51 -0.96
CA GLY A 323 22.81 15.75 -0.20
C GLY A 323 24.26 16.19 -0.46
N LYS A 324 25.11 16.00 0.56
CA LYS A 324 26.51 16.45 0.55
C LYS A 324 27.33 15.69 -0.50
N LEU A 325 28.33 16.35 -1.08
CA LEU A 325 29.29 15.67 -1.96
C LEU A 325 30.24 14.80 -1.12
N PRO A 326 30.64 13.61 -1.60
CA PRO A 326 31.56 12.76 -0.87
C PRO A 326 32.97 13.36 -0.79
N ALA A 327 33.63 13.18 0.34
CA ALA A 327 35.06 13.49 0.48
C ALA A 327 35.94 12.58 -0.39
N ALA A 328 37.07 13.10 -0.88
CA ALA A 328 37.96 12.37 -1.78
C ALA A 328 38.51 11.06 -1.17
N THR A 329 38.71 11.05 0.16
CA THR A 329 39.27 9.94 0.96
C THR A 329 38.32 8.77 1.15
N LEU A 330 37.05 8.89 0.77
CA LEU A 330 36.06 7.83 0.97
C LEU A 330 36.27 6.63 0.01
N PRO A 331 35.84 5.41 0.43
CA PRO A 331 35.82 4.23 -0.44
C PRO A 331 35.01 4.46 -1.72
N ALA A 332 35.45 3.90 -2.84
CA ALA A 332 34.85 4.11 -4.15
C ALA A 332 33.34 3.78 -4.18
N VAL A 333 32.93 2.67 -3.57
CA VAL A 333 31.52 2.25 -3.51
C VAL A 333 30.62 3.24 -2.75
N VAL A 334 31.12 3.81 -1.66
CA VAL A 334 30.38 4.82 -0.87
C VAL A 334 30.23 6.11 -1.68
N LYS A 335 31.31 6.54 -2.35
CA LYS A 335 31.28 7.69 -3.25
C LYS A 335 30.27 7.48 -4.39
N ALA A 336 30.28 6.30 -5.00
CA ALA A 336 29.35 5.95 -6.07
C ALA A 336 27.89 6.03 -5.60
N SER A 337 27.58 5.47 -4.42
CA SER A 337 26.23 5.54 -3.82
C SER A 337 25.78 6.99 -3.58
N LEU A 338 26.62 7.83 -2.96
CA LEU A 338 26.28 9.23 -2.69
C LEU A 338 26.06 10.04 -3.97
N TYR A 339 26.93 9.85 -4.97
CA TYR A 339 26.76 10.50 -6.29
C TYR A 339 25.49 10.01 -6.99
N GLN A 340 25.22 8.70 -6.97
CA GLN A 340 24.02 8.12 -7.56
C GLN A 340 22.74 8.68 -6.91
N SER A 341 22.65 8.68 -5.57
CA SER A 341 21.46 9.15 -4.86
C SER A 341 21.23 10.65 -5.06
N LYS A 342 22.31 11.45 -5.05
CA LYS A 342 22.23 12.88 -5.38
C LYS A 342 21.75 13.10 -6.82
N ALA A 343 22.35 12.41 -7.78
CA ALA A 343 21.99 12.52 -9.20
C ALA A 343 20.54 12.08 -9.45
N TRP A 344 20.09 11.00 -8.80
CA TRP A 344 18.71 10.54 -8.87
C TRP A 344 17.75 11.62 -8.35
N GLY A 345 18.01 12.19 -7.17
CA GLY A 345 17.23 13.32 -6.66
C GLY A 345 17.16 14.47 -7.66
N MET A 346 18.29 14.84 -8.26
CA MET A 346 18.37 15.90 -9.27
C MET A 346 17.53 15.60 -10.53
N VAL A 347 17.58 14.37 -11.07
CA VAL A 347 16.75 13.97 -12.23
C VAL A 347 15.27 14.14 -11.94
N MET A 348 14.83 13.69 -10.77
CA MET A 348 13.41 13.70 -10.40
C MET A 348 12.92 15.09 -9.99
N SER A 349 13.84 16.01 -9.65
CA SER A 349 13.56 17.42 -9.37
C SER A 349 13.90 18.35 -10.55
N ASN A 350 13.85 17.85 -11.79
CA ASN A 350 14.05 18.62 -13.04
C ASN A 350 15.45 19.26 -13.22
N GLN A 351 16.48 18.71 -12.60
CA GLN A 351 17.90 19.14 -12.71
C GLN A 351 18.74 18.13 -13.50
N ALA A 352 18.19 17.57 -14.58
CA ALA A 352 18.81 16.48 -15.36
C ALA A 352 20.20 16.83 -15.94
N ALA A 353 20.42 18.08 -16.35
CA ALA A 353 21.71 18.51 -16.91
C ALA A 353 22.83 18.45 -15.86
N GLU A 354 22.55 18.92 -14.65
CA GLU A 354 23.49 18.88 -13.51
C GLU A 354 23.69 17.46 -12.97
N ALA A 355 22.68 16.60 -13.08
CA ALA A 355 22.75 15.21 -12.65
C ALA A 355 23.78 14.38 -13.45
N GLU A 356 24.00 14.70 -14.72
CA GLU A 356 24.81 13.87 -15.62
C GLU A 356 26.26 13.70 -15.14
N GLN A 357 26.89 14.78 -14.64
CA GLN A 357 28.26 14.71 -14.12
C GLN A 357 28.35 13.76 -12.92
N TYR A 358 27.34 13.73 -12.06
CA TYR A 358 27.33 12.88 -10.88
C TYR A 358 27.05 11.43 -11.25
N PHE A 359 26.18 11.15 -12.23
CA PHE A 359 26.06 9.79 -12.76
C PHE A 359 27.35 9.33 -13.44
N ALA A 360 28.06 10.20 -14.15
CA ALA A 360 29.35 9.84 -14.76
C ALA A 360 30.36 9.42 -13.69
N LEU A 361 30.46 10.19 -12.59
CA LEU A 361 31.31 9.85 -11.44
C LEU A 361 30.86 8.52 -10.79
N ALA A 362 29.57 8.32 -10.57
CA ALA A 362 29.05 7.08 -10.00
C ALA A 362 29.41 5.86 -10.86
N ARG A 363 29.25 5.95 -12.19
CA ARG A 363 29.59 4.87 -13.14
C ARG A 363 31.09 4.57 -13.18
N GLN A 364 31.94 5.57 -12.99
CA GLN A 364 33.40 5.37 -12.93
C GLN A 364 33.84 4.66 -11.64
N LEU A 365 33.11 4.87 -10.54
CA LEU A 365 33.50 4.41 -9.21
C LEU A 365 32.89 3.06 -8.83
N LEU A 366 31.75 2.67 -9.42
CA LEU A 366 31.09 1.40 -9.15
C LEU A 366 31.57 0.32 -10.12
N ASP A 367 32.26 -0.71 -9.61
CA ASP A 367 32.77 -1.80 -10.43
C ASP A 367 31.61 -2.66 -10.99
N PRO A 368 31.42 -2.72 -12.32
CA PRO A 368 30.34 -3.47 -12.96
C PRO A 368 30.52 -5.00 -12.90
N ARG A 369 31.73 -5.50 -12.60
CA ARG A 369 32.00 -6.94 -12.44
C ARG A 369 31.74 -7.38 -11.00
N GLN A 370 32.15 -6.56 -10.04
CA GLN A 370 31.95 -6.88 -8.62
C GLN A 370 30.50 -6.66 -8.19
N TYR A 371 29.83 -5.62 -8.69
CA TYR A 371 28.47 -5.22 -8.27
C TYR A 371 27.50 -5.18 -9.44
N GLN A 372 27.41 -6.30 -10.17
CA GLN A 372 26.74 -6.35 -11.47
C GLN A 372 25.28 -5.84 -11.40
N ARG A 373 24.49 -6.28 -10.41
CA ARG A 373 23.08 -5.89 -10.29
C ARG A 373 22.91 -4.42 -9.89
N LEU A 374 23.70 -3.93 -8.93
CA LEU A 374 23.67 -2.51 -8.53
C LEU A 374 24.09 -1.59 -9.69
N TYR A 375 25.06 -2.01 -10.48
CA TYR A 375 25.46 -1.27 -11.67
C TYR A 375 24.33 -1.18 -12.71
N LEU A 376 23.52 -2.23 -12.88
CA LEU A 376 22.35 -2.19 -13.75
C LEU A 376 21.27 -1.22 -13.23
N TYR A 377 21.03 -1.14 -11.91
CA TYR A 377 20.14 -0.11 -11.34
C TYR A 377 20.67 1.31 -11.58
N LEU A 378 21.98 1.52 -11.46
CA LEU A 378 22.62 2.80 -11.79
C LEU A 378 22.44 3.16 -13.27
N LEU A 379 22.58 2.18 -14.18
CA LEU A 379 22.32 2.40 -15.60
C LEU A 379 20.86 2.73 -15.87
N ASN A 380 19.92 2.09 -15.17
CA ASN A 380 18.50 2.34 -15.35
C ASN A 380 18.11 3.80 -15.09
N ILE A 381 18.56 4.37 -13.96
CA ILE A 381 18.30 5.78 -13.68
C ILE A 381 19.12 6.73 -14.58
N SER A 382 20.31 6.28 -15.03
CA SER A 382 21.10 7.03 -16.02
C SER A 382 20.39 7.13 -17.38
N ALA A 383 19.69 6.07 -17.82
CA ALA A 383 18.90 6.06 -19.05
C ALA A 383 17.73 7.07 -18.95
N LEU A 384 17.05 7.12 -17.80
CA LEU A 384 16.03 8.14 -17.55
C LEU A 384 16.61 9.57 -17.65
N ASN A 385 17.82 9.81 -17.13
CA ASN A 385 18.48 11.11 -17.26
C ASN A 385 18.68 11.49 -18.73
N LYS A 386 19.20 10.58 -19.56
CA LYS A 386 19.38 10.81 -21.00
C LYS A 386 18.04 11.12 -21.68
N LEU A 387 16.99 10.40 -21.32
CA LEU A 387 15.65 10.64 -21.85
C LEU A 387 15.10 12.04 -21.48
N ARG A 388 15.34 12.49 -20.24
CA ARG A 388 14.96 13.84 -19.75
C ARG A 388 15.73 14.96 -20.46
N LEU A 389 16.98 14.70 -20.84
CA LEU A 389 17.79 15.59 -21.67
C LEU A 389 17.40 15.59 -23.16
N GLY A 390 16.44 14.76 -23.57
CA GLY A 390 16.06 14.60 -24.98
C GLY A 390 17.01 13.73 -25.80
N HIS A 391 18.02 13.12 -25.19
CA HIS A 391 18.97 12.21 -25.84
C HIS A 391 18.38 10.80 -25.97
N ILE A 392 17.35 10.66 -26.80
CA ILE A 392 16.56 9.43 -26.94
C ILE A 392 17.43 8.23 -27.35
N GLU A 393 18.29 8.40 -28.36
CA GLU A 393 19.16 7.32 -28.86
C GLU A 393 20.11 6.80 -27.78
N HIS A 394 20.69 7.71 -26.98
CA HIS A 394 21.56 7.34 -25.87
C HIS A 394 20.79 6.64 -24.74
N ALA A 395 19.56 7.09 -24.44
CA ALA A 395 18.72 6.41 -23.46
C ALA A 395 18.41 4.97 -23.91
N LEU A 396 18.04 4.78 -25.18
CA LEU A 396 17.75 3.47 -25.73
C LEU A 396 19.00 2.57 -25.80
N ALA A 397 20.16 3.12 -26.14
CA ALA A 397 21.42 2.39 -26.14
C ALA A 397 21.76 1.85 -24.74
N ILE A 398 21.51 2.64 -23.68
CA ILE A 398 21.70 2.17 -22.30
C ILE A 398 20.68 1.07 -21.95
N GLU A 399 19.41 1.22 -22.30
CA GLU A 399 18.39 0.19 -22.02
C GLU A 399 18.67 -1.13 -22.77
N ASN A 400 19.19 -1.07 -23.99
CA ASN A 400 19.62 -2.26 -24.75
C ASN A 400 20.86 -2.94 -24.14
N ASP A 401 21.79 -2.15 -23.59
CA ASP A 401 22.95 -2.68 -22.83
C ASP A 401 22.48 -3.37 -21.54
N ILE A 402 21.53 -2.78 -20.81
CA ILE A 402 20.90 -3.40 -19.64
C ILE A 402 20.26 -4.73 -20.04
N GLU A 403 19.43 -4.74 -21.10
CA GLU A 403 18.77 -5.95 -21.58
C GLU A 403 19.77 -7.06 -21.93
N SER A 404 20.83 -6.71 -22.67
CA SER A 404 21.88 -7.66 -23.06
C SER A 404 22.61 -8.25 -21.85
N LYS A 405 22.89 -7.42 -20.83
CA LYS A 405 23.53 -7.86 -19.59
C LYS A 405 22.61 -8.71 -18.73
N LEU A 406 21.31 -8.44 -18.71
CA LEU A 406 20.32 -9.26 -18.00
C LEU A 406 20.23 -10.66 -18.60
N LEU A 407 20.31 -10.79 -19.93
CA LEU A 407 20.35 -12.09 -20.62
C LEU A 407 21.61 -12.91 -20.29
N ALA A 408 22.70 -12.25 -19.91
CA ALA A 408 23.96 -12.89 -19.54
C ALA A 408 24.05 -13.28 -18.05
N LEU A 409 23.05 -12.94 -17.23
CA LEU A 409 23.03 -13.34 -15.81
C LEU A 409 22.80 -14.85 -15.67
N PRO A 410 23.40 -15.51 -14.66
CA PRO A 410 23.20 -16.94 -14.41
C PRO A 410 21.76 -17.26 -13.99
N PHE A 411 21.07 -16.29 -13.38
CA PHE A 411 19.67 -16.39 -12.99
C PHE A 411 18.93 -15.13 -13.44
N PRO A 412 17.67 -15.25 -13.89
CA PRO A 412 16.88 -14.08 -14.27
C PRO A 412 16.64 -13.13 -13.09
N ASP A 413 16.98 -11.85 -13.25
CA ASP A 413 16.53 -10.79 -12.37
C ASP A 413 15.19 -10.24 -12.87
N TRP A 414 14.10 -10.84 -12.39
CA TRP A 414 12.74 -10.50 -12.85
C TRP A 414 12.36 -9.04 -12.59
N HIS A 415 12.91 -8.41 -11.56
CA HIS A 415 12.69 -7.00 -11.23
C HIS A 415 13.31 -6.09 -12.29
N LEU A 416 14.60 -6.28 -12.59
CA LEU A 416 15.27 -5.47 -13.61
C LEU A 416 14.72 -5.73 -15.01
N ILE A 417 14.36 -6.98 -15.37
CA ILE A 417 13.74 -7.28 -16.67
C ILE A 417 12.40 -6.54 -16.79
N TYR A 418 11.59 -6.50 -15.72
CA TYR A 418 10.32 -5.79 -15.71
C TYR A 418 10.51 -4.28 -15.92
N ILE A 419 11.42 -3.65 -15.16
CA ILE A 419 11.67 -2.21 -15.22
C ILE A 419 12.24 -1.82 -16.59
N ASN A 420 13.25 -2.55 -17.07
CA ASN A 420 13.84 -2.33 -18.38
C ASN A 420 12.78 -2.44 -19.49
N SER A 421 11.92 -3.47 -19.43
CA SER A 421 10.83 -3.63 -20.40
C SER A 421 9.85 -2.45 -20.37
N LEU A 422 9.44 -1.97 -19.19
CA LEU A 422 8.58 -0.78 -19.10
C LEU A 422 9.25 0.48 -19.62
N ASN A 423 10.53 0.68 -19.35
CA ASN A 423 11.27 1.85 -19.83
C ASN A 423 11.41 1.83 -21.35
N GLN A 424 11.78 0.69 -21.93
CA GLN A 424 11.84 0.52 -23.38
C GLN A 424 10.47 0.77 -24.02
N ALA A 425 9.39 0.21 -23.47
CA ALA A 425 8.03 0.45 -23.96
C ALA A 425 7.67 1.94 -23.98
N ARG A 426 8.03 2.68 -22.92
CA ARG A 426 7.80 4.14 -22.82
C ARG A 426 8.63 4.92 -23.85
N ILE A 427 9.89 4.54 -24.07
CA ILE A 427 10.75 5.17 -25.08
C ILE A 427 10.18 4.94 -26.49
N PHE A 428 9.86 3.69 -26.85
CA PHE A 428 9.27 3.38 -28.16
C PHE A 428 7.91 4.05 -28.38
N LYS A 429 7.07 4.12 -27.34
CA LYS A 429 5.82 4.89 -27.38
C LYS A 429 6.08 6.37 -27.71
N LYS A 430 7.08 6.99 -27.06
CA LYS A 430 7.49 8.38 -27.33
C LYS A 430 7.99 8.57 -28.77
N CYS A 431 8.67 7.56 -29.33
CA CYS A 431 9.13 7.53 -30.72
C CYS A 431 8.03 7.19 -31.75
N ARG A 432 6.78 6.94 -31.32
CA ARG A 432 5.67 6.46 -32.16
C ARG A 432 5.91 5.08 -32.80
N ASP A 433 6.88 4.30 -32.30
CA ASP A 433 7.05 2.89 -32.64
C ASP A 433 6.12 2.05 -31.76
N LEU A 434 4.83 2.02 -32.14
CA LEU A 434 3.77 1.46 -31.30
C LEU A 434 3.82 -0.07 -31.26
N GLU A 435 4.41 -0.73 -32.24
CA GLU A 435 4.58 -2.19 -32.26
C GLU A 435 5.63 -2.63 -31.24
N ARG A 436 6.80 -1.99 -31.24
CA ARG A 436 7.82 -2.29 -30.23
C ARG A 436 7.39 -1.87 -28.83
N ALA A 437 6.64 -0.77 -28.71
CA ALA A 437 6.06 -0.38 -27.43
C ALA A 437 5.15 -1.48 -26.87
N GLU A 438 4.28 -2.06 -27.70
CA GLU A 438 3.42 -3.18 -27.30
C GLU A 438 4.22 -4.42 -26.92
N LEU A 439 5.22 -4.79 -27.72
CA LEU A 439 6.09 -5.94 -27.45
C LEU A 439 6.71 -5.86 -26.05
N TYR A 440 7.25 -4.70 -25.69
CA TYR A 440 7.87 -4.50 -24.38
C TYR A 440 6.85 -4.37 -23.23
N TYR A 441 5.65 -3.80 -23.47
CA TYR A 441 4.58 -3.86 -22.49
C TYR A 441 4.13 -5.30 -22.22
N ASN A 442 3.93 -6.10 -23.27
CA ASN A 442 3.61 -7.52 -23.16
C ASN A 442 4.66 -8.27 -22.34
N ARG A 443 5.94 -8.02 -22.60
CA ARG A 443 7.04 -8.61 -21.83
C ARG A 443 7.01 -8.19 -20.35
N ALA A 444 6.82 -6.90 -20.06
CA ALA A 444 6.73 -6.42 -18.69
C ALA A 444 5.54 -7.06 -17.95
N PHE A 445 4.34 -7.00 -18.53
CA PHE A 445 3.14 -7.51 -17.89
C PHE A 445 3.03 -9.04 -17.90
N TYR A 446 3.87 -9.74 -18.67
CA TYR A 446 4.04 -11.18 -18.57
C TYR A 446 4.76 -11.58 -17.27
N ILE A 447 5.70 -10.77 -16.79
CA ILE A 447 6.49 -11.07 -15.58
C ILE A 447 5.61 -11.06 -14.33
N ASN A 448 4.64 -10.15 -14.27
CA ASN A 448 3.66 -10.08 -13.18
C ASN A 448 2.33 -10.76 -13.51
N PHE A 449 2.23 -11.56 -14.57
CA PHE A 449 1.01 -12.31 -14.89
C PHE A 449 0.63 -13.24 -13.72
N GLN A 450 -0.62 -13.18 -13.24
CA GLN A 450 -1.10 -13.84 -12.00
C GLN A 450 -0.49 -13.31 -10.69
N LEU A 451 0.27 -12.23 -10.75
CA LEU A 451 0.88 -11.55 -9.61
C LEU A 451 0.44 -10.09 -9.52
N ARG A 452 -0.36 -9.58 -10.48
CA ARG A 452 -0.77 -8.18 -10.52
C ARG A 452 -1.58 -7.84 -9.27
N ASN A 453 -1.07 -6.86 -8.54
CA ASN A 453 -1.82 -6.17 -7.50
C ASN A 453 -2.78 -5.13 -8.14
N GLU A 454 -3.54 -4.42 -7.31
CA GLU A 454 -4.50 -3.40 -7.74
C GLU A 454 -3.87 -2.31 -8.62
N SER A 455 -2.66 -1.86 -8.26
CA SER A 455 -1.90 -0.86 -9.02
C SER A 455 -1.47 -1.39 -10.39
N ASP A 456 -1.01 -2.63 -10.47
CA ASP A 456 -0.57 -3.25 -11.72
C ASP A 456 -1.72 -3.53 -12.69
N LEU A 457 -2.89 -3.96 -12.19
CA LEU A 457 -4.10 -4.17 -13.00
C LEU A 457 -4.54 -2.87 -13.65
N LEU A 458 -4.60 -1.80 -12.87
CA LEU A 458 -4.95 -0.48 -13.39
C LEU A 458 -3.89 -0.01 -14.40
N TYR A 459 -2.61 -0.12 -14.05
CA TYR A 459 -1.53 0.40 -14.88
C TYR A 459 -1.40 -0.31 -16.23
N ALA A 460 -1.58 -1.62 -16.28
CA ALA A 460 -1.55 -2.38 -17.53
C ALA A 460 -2.64 -1.90 -18.49
N ASN A 461 -3.88 -1.78 -18.01
CA ASN A 461 -5.00 -1.30 -18.82
C ASN A 461 -4.82 0.16 -19.25
N LEU A 462 -4.31 1.02 -18.37
CA LEU A 462 -3.97 2.41 -18.71
C LEU A 462 -2.94 2.48 -19.85
N CYS A 463 -1.88 1.67 -19.79
CA CYS A 463 -0.84 1.63 -20.81
C CYS A 463 -1.39 1.19 -22.16
N TYR A 464 -2.23 0.15 -22.19
CA TYR A 464 -2.84 -0.33 -23.42
C TYR A 464 -3.91 0.62 -23.97
N ALA A 465 -4.71 1.26 -23.11
CA ALA A 465 -5.67 2.29 -23.53
C ALA A 465 -4.97 3.41 -24.30
N GLN A 466 -3.91 3.98 -23.72
CA GLN A 466 -3.12 5.04 -24.36
C GLN A 466 -2.45 4.57 -25.66
N LEU A 467 -2.03 3.31 -25.73
CA LEU A 467 -1.39 2.77 -26.93
C LEU A 467 -2.40 2.63 -28.08
N GLU A 468 -3.59 2.12 -27.79
CA GLU A 468 -4.68 1.97 -28.77
C GLU A 468 -5.24 3.33 -29.21
N GLU A 469 -5.33 4.32 -28.31
CA GLU A 469 -5.64 5.70 -28.71
C GLU A 469 -4.63 6.25 -29.71
N MET A 470 -3.34 6.04 -29.48
CA MET A 470 -2.28 6.47 -30.39
C MET A 470 -2.30 5.74 -31.74
N ARG A 471 -2.88 4.54 -31.80
CA ARG A 471 -3.12 3.77 -33.03
C ARG A 471 -4.39 4.19 -33.77
N GLY A 472 -5.30 4.91 -33.12
CA GLY A 472 -6.62 5.25 -33.66
C GLY A 472 -7.63 4.09 -33.59
N THR A 473 -7.37 3.07 -32.76
CA THR A 473 -8.26 1.92 -32.56
C THR A 473 -9.27 2.19 -31.43
N SER A 474 -10.17 3.14 -31.67
CA SER A 474 -11.07 3.72 -30.65
C SER A 474 -11.88 2.68 -29.85
N GLU A 475 -12.32 1.57 -30.46
CA GLU A 475 -13.06 0.52 -29.75
C GLU A 475 -12.20 -0.17 -28.69
N LYS A 476 -10.98 -0.58 -29.05
CA LYS A 476 -10.05 -1.22 -28.11
C LYS A 476 -9.60 -0.24 -27.04
N ALA A 477 -9.35 1.00 -27.40
CA ALA A 477 -9.06 2.07 -26.45
C ALA A 477 -10.17 2.22 -25.40
N LEU A 478 -11.44 2.31 -25.83
CA LEU A 478 -12.59 2.38 -24.93
C LEU A 478 -12.65 1.15 -24.01
N THR A 479 -12.45 -0.06 -24.53
CA THR A 479 -12.45 -1.29 -23.71
C THR A 479 -11.40 -1.21 -22.60
N TYR A 480 -10.16 -0.81 -22.91
CA TYR A 480 -9.11 -0.68 -21.90
C TYR A 480 -9.38 0.45 -20.90
N TRP A 481 -10.01 1.56 -21.32
CA TRP A 481 -10.45 2.60 -20.39
C TRP A 481 -11.56 2.11 -19.46
N VAL A 482 -12.54 1.36 -19.97
CA VAL A 482 -13.57 0.73 -19.14
C VAL A 482 -12.94 -0.20 -18.11
N ARG A 483 -12.00 -1.07 -18.51
CA ARG A 483 -11.24 -1.92 -17.57
C ARG A 483 -10.50 -1.10 -16.52
N THR A 484 -9.79 -0.05 -16.94
CA THR A 484 -9.07 0.85 -16.03
C THR A 484 -10.01 1.44 -14.98
N CYS A 485 -11.18 1.94 -15.39
CA CYS A 485 -12.18 2.49 -14.48
C CYS A 485 -12.83 1.42 -13.58
N LEU A 486 -13.09 0.22 -14.10
CA LEU A 486 -13.62 -0.91 -13.31
C LEU A 486 -12.62 -1.35 -12.25
N HIS A 487 -11.32 -1.44 -12.57
CA HIS A 487 -10.28 -1.74 -11.60
C HIS A 487 -10.15 -0.65 -10.54
N TRP A 488 -10.16 0.62 -10.95
CA TRP A 488 -10.13 1.76 -10.02
C TRP A 488 -11.30 1.74 -9.04
N LEU A 489 -12.53 1.61 -9.56
CA LEU A 489 -13.75 1.64 -8.75
C LEU A 489 -13.93 0.39 -7.88
N SER A 490 -13.28 -0.72 -8.23
CA SER A 490 -13.29 -1.97 -7.46
C SER A 490 -12.08 -2.10 -6.52
N ASN A 491 -11.14 -1.17 -6.56
CA ASN A 491 -9.98 -1.18 -5.67
C ASN A 491 -10.47 -0.96 -4.23
N PRO A 492 -10.19 -1.87 -3.28
CA PRO A 492 -10.62 -1.70 -1.89
C PRO A 492 -9.94 -0.52 -1.18
N LEU A 493 -8.78 -0.06 -1.68
CA LEU A 493 -7.95 1.00 -1.10
C LEU A 493 -7.44 1.94 -2.21
N PRO A 494 -8.33 2.74 -2.86
CA PRO A 494 -7.92 3.65 -3.94
C PRO A 494 -6.87 4.69 -3.50
N GLU A 495 -6.85 5.06 -2.22
CA GLU A 495 -5.85 5.96 -1.64
C GLU A 495 -4.43 5.38 -1.65
N ALA A 496 -4.31 4.05 -1.61
CA ALA A 496 -3.02 3.35 -1.57
C ALA A 496 -2.44 3.07 -2.95
N ILE A 497 -3.02 3.59 -4.05
CA ILE A 497 -2.52 3.35 -5.40
C ILE A 497 -1.04 3.74 -5.52
N ALA A 498 -0.25 2.92 -6.22
CA ALA A 498 1.17 3.16 -6.41
C ALA A 498 1.44 4.57 -6.99
N PRO A 499 2.37 5.36 -6.40
CA PRO A 499 2.61 6.74 -6.83
C PRO A 499 2.91 6.88 -8.33
N ARG A 500 3.68 5.95 -8.91
CA ARG A 500 3.98 5.93 -10.35
C ARG A 500 2.73 5.82 -11.23
N VAL A 501 1.70 5.10 -10.76
CA VAL A 501 0.45 4.90 -11.48
C VAL A 501 -0.41 6.15 -11.37
N ALA A 502 -0.52 6.73 -10.17
CA ALA A 502 -1.19 8.00 -9.97
C ALA A 502 -0.54 9.13 -10.79
N GLN A 503 0.79 9.21 -10.87
CA GLN A 503 1.50 10.15 -11.76
C GLN A 503 1.20 9.91 -13.24
N ALA A 504 1.09 8.65 -13.67
CA ALA A 504 0.78 8.32 -15.05
C ALA A 504 -0.65 8.73 -15.45
N ILE A 505 -1.61 8.64 -14.53
CA ILE A 505 -2.99 9.10 -14.74
C ILE A 505 -3.06 10.63 -14.75
N LEU A 506 -2.45 11.27 -13.75
CA LEU A 506 -2.55 12.72 -13.54
C LEU A 506 -1.59 13.53 -14.43
N ALA A 507 -0.65 12.87 -15.10
CA ALA A 507 0.42 13.48 -15.90
C ALA A 507 1.24 14.57 -15.16
N GLN A 508 1.38 14.45 -13.85
CA GLN A 508 2.10 15.40 -12.99
C GLN A 508 2.89 14.69 -11.87
N PRO A 509 4.02 15.25 -11.39
CA PRO A 509 4.74 14.71 -10.23
C PRO A 509 3.92 14.76 -8.93
N LEU A 510 4.08 13.76 -8.06
CA LEU A 510 3.42 13.68 -6.75
C LEU A 510 4.31 14.09 -5.58
N SER A 511 5.33 14.93 -5.78
CA SER A 511 6.39 15.26 -4.80
C SER A 511 5.92 15.33 -3.33
N GLY A 512 6.15 14.26 -2.57
CA GLY A 512 5.81 14.13 -1.14
C GLY A 512 4.30 14.18 -0.80
N LYS A 513 3.41 13.95 -1.77
CA LYS A 513 1.95 13.97 -1.59
C LYS A 513 1.35 12.60 -1.87
N GLU A 514 0.37 12.23 -1.06
CA GLU A 514 -0.45 11.04 -1.25
C GLU A 514 -1.26 11.11 -2.55
N ALA A 515 -1.68 9.95 -3.05
CA ALA A 515 -2.54 9.87 -4.22
C ALA A 515 -3.93 10.48 -3.91
N ASP A 516 -4.33 11.45 -4.73
CA ASP A 516 -5.62 12.13 -4.56
C ASP A 516 -6.70 11.39 -5.35
N VAL A 517 -7.54 10.63 -4.62
CA VAL A 517 -8.63 9.81 -5.19
C VAL A 517 -9.57 10.63 -6.07
N GLU A 518 -9.87 11.87 -5.69
CA GLU A 518 -10.80 12.74 -6.42
C GLU A 518 -10.18 13.20 -7.73
N LYS A 519 -8.93 13.67 -7.71
CA LYS A 519 -8.23 14.07 -8.94
C LYS A 519 -8.04 12.90 -9.90
N ILE A 520 -7.74 11.71 -9.38
CA ILE A 520 -7.58 10.50 -10.20
C ILE A 520 -8.93 10.13 -10.83
N SER A 521 -10.00 10.11 -10.04
CA SER A 521 -11.34 9.78 -10.53
C SER A 521 -11.82 10.75 -11.62
N HIS A 522 -11.54 12.04 -11.43
CA HIS A 522 -11.82 13.08 -12.42
C HIS A 522 -11.06 12.84 -13.74
N ALA A 523 -9.74 12.60 -13.67
CA ALA A 523 -8.92 12.34 -14.84
C ALA A 523 -9.36 11.07 -15.60
N LEU A 524 -9.68 10.00 -14.87
CA LEU A 524 -10.20 8.76 -15.47
C LEU A 524 -11.56 8.96 -16.15
N LEU A 525 -12.47 9.74 -15.55
CA LEU A 525 -13.75 10.07 -16.16
C LEU A 525 -13.56 10.83 -17.48
N HIS A 526 -12.68 11.84 -17.48
CA HIS A 526 -12.37 12.62 -18.68
C HIS A 526 -11.81 11.73 -19.81
N SER A 527 -10.88 10.83 -19.48
CA SER A 527 -10.35 9.85 -20.45
C SER A 527 -11.41 8.90 -20.99
N LEU A 528 -12.28 8.37 -20.12
CA LEU A 528 -13.38 7.49 -20.52
C LEU A 528 -14.36 8.20 -21.46
N GLN A 529 -14.72 9.45 -21.16
CA GLN A 529 -15.59 10.26 -22.02
C GLN A 529 -14.94 10.58 -23.37
N ALA A 530 -13.65 10.93 -23.39
CA ALA A 530 -12.93 11.18 -24.63
C ALA A 530 -12.88 9.93 -25.53
N ALA A 531 -12.63 8.75 -24.95
CA ALA A 531 -12.62 7.49 -25.69
C ALA A 531 -14.01 7.12 -26.25
N ALA A 532 -15.07 7.38 -25.49
CA ALA A 532 -16.44 7.18 -25.97
C ALA A 532 -16.81 8.15 -27.10
N LEU A 533 -16.41 9.42 -26.97
CA LEU A 533 -16.64 10.45 -28.00
C LEU A 533 -15.90 10.13 -29.31
N ALA A 534 -14.71 9.52 -29.24
CA ALA A 534 -13.98 9.05 -30.42
C ALA A 534 -14.72 7.95 -31.21
N LEU A 535 -15.75 7.33 -30.63
CA LEU A 535 -16.69 6.41 -31.28
C LEU A 535 -18.03 7.07 -31.63
N GLY A 536 -18.16 8.39 -31.47
CA GLY A 536 -19.42 9.11 -31.64
C GLY A 536 -20.46 8.80 -30.56
N ARG A 537 -20.04 8.30 -29.39
CA ARG A 537 -20.93 7.96 -28.26
C ARG A 537 -20.84 9.02 -27.17
N THR A 538 -21.99 9.42 -26.65
CA THR A 538 -22.08 10.26 -25.44
C THR A 538 -22.49 9.38 -24.26
N LEU A 539 -21.71 9.42 -23.19
CA LEU A 539 -22.03 8.68 -21.97
C LEU A 539 -23.02 9.46 -21.12
N SER A 540 -23.96 8.75 -20.49
CA SER A 540 -24.89 9.32 -19.52
C SER A 540 -24.63 8.75 -18.13
N PRO A 541 -24.67 9.55 -17.06
CA PRO A 541 -24.49 9.04 -15.71
C PRO A 541 -25.74 8.28 -15.26
N PHE A 542 -25.55 7.15 -14.59
CA PHE A 542 -26.64 6.45 -13.92
C PHE A 542 -27.24 7.29 -12.78
N VAL A 543 -28.47 7.00 -12.40
CA VAL A 543 -29.25 7.79 -11.43
C VAL A 543 -28.59 7.86 -10.05
N ARG A 544 -27.93 6.78 -9.61
CA ARG A 544 -27.26 6.68 -8.30
C ARG A 544 -25.93 5.92 -8.43
N PRO A 545 -24.96 6.10 -7.53
CA PRO A 545 -23.80 5.21 -7.50
C PRO A 545 -24.20 3.80 -7.03
N ILE A 546 -23.42 2.81 -7.47
CA ILE A 546 -23.49 1.41 -6.99
C ILE A 546 -22.11 1.03 -6.48
N ALA A 547 -22.02 0.38 -5.32
CA ALA A 547 -20.72 -0.10 -4.82
C ALA A 547 -20.10 -1.07 -5.84
N LEU A 548 -18.83 -0.83 -6.17
CA LEU A 548 -17.99 -1.74 -6.94
C LEU A 548 -16.92 -2.32 -6.00
N ALA A 549 -16.67 -3.62 -6.09
CA ALA A 549 -15.66 -4.32 -5.28
C ALA A 549 -15.04 -5.50 -6.03
N ARG A 550 -14.03 -6.15 -5.45
CA ARG A 550 -13.56 -7.46 -5.91
C ARG A 550 -14.54 -8.54 -5.46
N ILE A 551 -14.87 -9.47 -6.34
CA ILE A 551 -15.72 -10.61 -5.99
C ILE A 551 -14.96 -11.56 -5.05
N ASP A 552 -15.68 -12.08 -4.07
CA ASP A 552 -15.21 -13.10 -3.14
C ASP A 552 -16.31 -14.14 -2.86
N ALA A 553 -16.02 -15.10 -1.98
CA ALA A 553 -16.96 -16.16 -1.62
C ALA A 553 -18.20 -15.65 -0.86
N GLN A 554 -18.18 -14.42 -0.32
CA GLN A 554 -19.27 -13.83 0.48
C GLN A 554 -20.15 -12.88 -0.35
N SER A 555 -19.71 -12.50 -1.55
CA SER A 555 -20.35 -11.49 -2.40
C SER A 555 -21.78 -11.84 -2.83
N GLY A 556 -22.12 -13.14 -2.88
CA GLY A 556 -23.47 -13.60 -3.19
C GLY A 556 -23.98 -13.15 -4.57
N ALA A 557 -23.09 -13.00 -5.55
CA ALA A 557 -23.45 -12.55 -6.88
C ALA A 557 -24.37 -13.56 -7.58
N ALA A 558 -25.44 -13.05 -8.20
CA ALA A 558 -26.47 -13.87 -8.82
C ALA A 558 -26.39 -13.88 -10.36
N LEU A 559 -25.75 -12.87 -10.94
CA LEU A 559 -25.67 -12.68 -12.39
C LEU A 559 -24.29 -12.17 -12.80
N CYS A 560 -23.67 -12.80 -13.80
CA CYS A 560 -22.51 -12.25 -14.50
C CYS A 560 -22.97 -11.56 -15.78
N LEU A 561 -22.58 -10.30 -15.98
CA LEU A 561 -22.79 -9.53 -17.21
C LEU A 561 -21.45 -9.44 -17.94
N ALA A 562 -21.40 -9.87 -19.19
CA ALA A 562 -20.15 -9.93 -19.96
C ALA A 562 -20.30 -9.43 -21.40
N GLN A 563 -19.25 -8.77 -21.88
CA GLN A 563 -19.03 -8.39 -23.27
C GLN A 563 -17.59 -8.81 -23.65
N PRO A 564 -17.27 -8.95 -24.95
CA PRO A 564 -15.87 -9.09 -25.35
C PRO A 564 -15.04 -7.97 -24.73
N GLY A 565 -14.01 -8.33 -23.97
CA GLY A 565 -13.18 -7.36 -23.28
C GLY A 565 -13.52 -7.06 -21.82
N TRP A 566 -14.66 -7.42 -21.23
CA TRP A 566 -14.86 -7.20 -19.78
C TRP A 566 -16.06 -7.96 -19.21
N SER A 567 -16.07 -8.11 -17.89
CA SER A 567 -17.21 -8.67 -17.15
C SER A 567 -17.39 -8.04 -15.78
N VAL A 568 -18.63 -8.04 -15.31
CA VAL A 568 -19.02 -7.62 -13.96
C VAL A 568 -20.05 -8.59 -13.39
N PHE A 569 -20.02 -8.78 -12.07
CA PHE A 569 -20.93 -9.67 -11.36
C PHE A 569 -21.87 -8.84 -10.50
N GLY A 570 -23.18 -9.08 -10.58
CA GLY A 570 -24.18 -8.33 -9.83
C GLY A 570 -24.79 -9.13 -8.70
N SER A 571 -24.83 -8.55 -7.50
CA SER A 571 -25.63 -9.06 -6.39
C SER A 571 -26.90 -8.25 -6.21
N ARG A 572 -28.02 -8.94 -6.03
CA ARG A 572 -29.34 -8.36 -5.68
C ARG A 572 -29.71 -8.63 -4.22
N ALA A 573 -28.96 -9.49 -3.55
CA ALA A 573 -29.18 -9.88 -2.16
C ALA A 573 -28.44 -8.95 -1.20
N GLY A 574 -28.88 -8.93 0.06
CA GLY A 574 -28.24 -8.14 1.11
C GLY A 574 -28.62 -6.65 1.14
N PRO A 575 -28.12 -5.91 2.13
CA PRO A 575 -28.25 -4.46 2.17
C PRO A 575 -27.51 -3.80 1.00
N ALA A 576 -27.99 -2.64 0.55
CA ALA A 576 -27.25 -1.87 -0.45
C ALA A 576 -25.92 -1.41 0.18
N GLU A 577 -24.83 -1.68 -0.53
CA GLU A 577 -23.53 -1.21 -0.11
C GLU A 577 -23.26 0.20 -0.63
N GLU A 578 -22.68 1.04 0.22
CA GLU A 578 -22.16 2.33 -0.19
C GLU A 578 -20.82 2.15 -0.90
N PRO A 579 -20.48 2.93 -1.95
CA PRO A 579 -19.13 2.91 -2.51
C PRO A 579 -18.07 3.08 -1.42
N ILE A 580 -16.92 2.40 -1.56
CA ILE A 580 -15.87 2.41 -0.52
C ILE A 580 -15.30 3.80 -0.26
N PHE A 581 -15.41 4.70 -1.25
CA PHE A 581 -15.04 6.10 -1.17
C PHE A 581 -16.23 7.00 -1.53
N SER A 582 -16.49 8.01 -0.69
CA SER A 582 -17.68 8.86 -0.73
C SER A 582 -17.45 10.25 -1.33
N GLY A 583 -16.36 10.45 -2.06
CA GLY A 583 -16.06 11.72 -2.72
C GLY A 583 -16.86 11.98 -4.00
N PRO A 584 -17.12 13.26 -4.34
CA PRO A 584 -17.99 13.64 -5.46
C PRO A 584 -17.51 13.17 -6.84
N GLU A 585 -16.23 13.32 -7.17
CA GLU A 585 -15.65 12.89 -8.45
C GLU A 585 -15.60 11.36 -8.54
N TYR A 586 -15.28 10.67 -7.44
CA TYR A 586 -15.33 9.21 -7.38
C TYR A 586 -16.74 8.67 -7.66
N GLN A 587 -17.75 9.25 -7.01
CA GLN A 587 -19.16 8.89 -7.24
C GLN A 587 -19.63 9.27 -8.65
N LEU A 588 -19.14 10.37 -9.21
CA LEU A 588 -19.46 10.77 -10.57
C LEU A 588 -18.93 9.77 -11.58
N LEU A 589 -17.64 9.42 -11.48
CA LEU A 589 -17.03 8.36 -12.31
C LEU A 589 -17.80 7.05 -12.19
N ASN A 590 -18.14 6.65 -10.96
CA ASN A 590 -18.94 5.46 -10.69
C ASN A 590 -20.26 5.46 -11.48
N ARG A 591 -21.01 6.56 -11.41
CA ARG A 591 -22.30 6.70 -12.12
C ARG A 591 -22.14 6.62 -13.63
N TYR A 592 -21.09 7.22 -14.20
CA TYR A 592 -20.83 7.13 -15.65
C TYR A 592 -20.43 5.71 -16.08
N VAL A 593 -19.62 5.02 -15.29
CA VAL A 593 -19.28 3.62 -15.56
C VAL A 593 -20.53 2.75 -15.49
N VAL A 594 -21.34 2.87 -14.44
CA VAL A 594 -22.60 2.12 -14.31
C VAL A 594 -23.58 2.48 -15.44
N GLY A 595 -23.64 3.74 -15.87
CA GLY A 595 -24.45 4.17 -17.00
C GLY A 595 -24.02 3.49 -18.30
N LEU A 596 -22.71 3.46 -18.57
CA LEU A 596 -22.15 2.72 -19.70
C LEU A 596 -22.51 1.22 -19.63
N LEU A 597 -22.41 0.60 -18.46
CA LEU A 597 -22.81 -0.80 -18.28
C LEU A 597 -24.31 -1.02 -18.56
N ALA A 598 -25.17 -0.11 -18.08
CA ALA A 598 -26.61 -0.15 -18.31
C ALA A 598 -26.98 0.01 -19.80
N ASP A 599 -26.27 0.89 -20.52
CA ASP A 599 -26.47 1.08 -21.96
C ASP A 599 -26.13 -0.18 -22.77
N HIS A 600 -25.15 -0.99 -22.32
CA HIS A 600 -24.81 -2.27 -22.96
C HIS A 600 -25.79 -3.40 -22.63
N PHE A 601 -26.59 -3.26 -21.57
CA PHE A 601 -27.56 -4.26 -21.11
C PHE A 601 -28.92 -3.62 -20.81
N PRO A 602 -29.63 -3.09 -21.82
CA PRO A 602 -30.86 -2.31 -21.63
C PRO A 602 -32.02 -3.10 -21.00
N HIS A 603 -31.96 -4.44 -21.04
CA HIS A 603 -32.96 -5.33 -20.45
C HIS A 603 -32.64 -5.76 -19.00
N THR A 604 -31.55 -5.25 -18.43
CA THR A 604 -31.15 -5.52 -17.05
C THR A 604 -31.50 -4.33 -16.17
N ASP A 605 -32.31 -4.54 -15.14
CA ASP A 605 -32.59 -3.51 -14.16
C ASP A 605 -31.39 -3.32 -13.22
N PHE A 606 -30.54 -2.33 -13.52
CA PHE A 606 -29.40 -1.98 -12.68
C PHE A 606 -29.80 -1.38 -11.33
N THR A 607 -31.03 -0.86 -11.19
CA THR A 607 -31.49 -0.30 -9.92
C THR A 607 -31.72 -1.38 -8.86
N ALA A 608 -31.93 -2.64 -9.29
CA ALA A 608 -32.07 -3.80 -8.43
C ALA A 608 -30.75 -4.30 -7.84
N PHE A 609 -29.58 -3.91 -8.40
CA PHE A 609 -28.29 -4.31 -7.84
C PHE A 609 -27.96 -3.56 -6.55
N ARG A 610 -27.47 -4.31 -5.58
CA ARG A 610 -26.97 -3.83 -4.29
C ARG A 610 -25.47 -3.54 -4.34
N ALA A 611 -24.74 -4.35 -5.10
CA ALA A 611 -23.33 -4.18 -5.42
C ALA A 611 -23.01 -4.81 -6.78
N LEU A 612 -21.95 -4.32 -7.40
CA LEU A 612 -21.30 -4.90 -8.57
C LEU A 612 -19.90 -5.35 -8.18
N PHE A 613 -19.42 -6.42 -8.79
CA PHE A 613 -18.11 -6.97 -8.50
C PHE A 613 -17.32 -7.23 -9.77
N THR A 614 -16.01 -7.22 -9.64
CA THR A 614 -15.08 -7.61 -10.70
C THR A 614 -14.22 -8.77 -10.23
N ASP A 615 -13.95 -9.71 -11.12
CA ASP A 615 -12.99 -10.79 -10.89
C ASP A 615 -11.67 -10.45 -11.56
N ALA A 616 -10.66 -10.11 -10.76
CA ALA A 616 -9.31 -9.89 -11.26
C ALA A 616 -8.55 -11.20 -11.57
N GLN A 617 -9.22 -12.36 -11.44
CA GLN A 617 -8.70 -13.70 -11.69
C GLN A 617 -7.32 -13.89 -11.11
N CYS A 618 -7.17 -13.52 -9.84
CA CYS A 618 -5.90 -13.70 -9.14
C CYS A 618 -4.73 -12.92 -9.80
N GLY A 619 -4.98 -11.73 -10.35
CA GLY A 619 -3.95 -10.88 -10.96
C GLY A 619 -3.65 -11.21 -12.42
N ILE A 620 -4.60 -11.87 -13.12
CA ILE A 620 -4.57 -11.99 -14.59
C ILE A 620 -5.15 -10.70 -15.16
N GLU A 621 -6.46 -10.62 -15.28
CA GLU A 621 -7.23 -9.52 -15.87
C GLU A 621 -8.73 -9.87 -15.67
N LEU A 622 -9.63 -8.96 -16.02
CA LEU A 622 -11.03 -9.33 -16.24
C LEU A 622 -11.11 -10.39 -17.36
N ALA A 623 -12.00 -11.37 -17.19
CA ALA A 623 -12.20 -12.45 -18.16
C ALA A 623 -12.46 -11.89 -19.57
N ASP A 624 -11.70 -12.37 -20.55
CA ASP A 624 -11.78 -11.94 -21.95
C ASP A 624 -12.29 -13.06 -22.87
N SER A 625 -12.17 -14.32 -22.43
CA SER A 625 -12.68 -15.47 -23.18
C SER A 625 -13.93 -16.10 -22.54
N PRO A 626 -14.80 -16.77 -23.32
CA PRO A 626 -15.94 -17.51 -22.78
C PRO A 626 -15.57 -18.55 -21.72
N ARG A 627 -14.40 -19.18 -21.84
CA ARG A 627 -13.95 -20.20 -20.87
C ARG A 627 -13.52 -19.59 -19.55
N GLU A 628 -12.79 -18.48 -19.60
CA GLU A 628 -12.45 -17.67 -18.42
C GLU A 628 -13.70 -17.17 -17.70
N LEU A 629 -14.72 -16.73 -18.45
CA LEU A 629 -16.01 -16.31 -17.88
C LEU A 629 -16.73 -17.46 -17.17
N ILE A 630 -16.79 -18.63 -17.81
CA ILE A 630 -17.39 -19.84 -17.21
C ILE A 630 -16.62 -20.24 -15.95
N TRP A 631 -15.29 -20.22 -16.00
CA TRP A 631 -14.45 -20.48 -14.83
C TRP A 631 -14.76 -19.53 -13.68
N SER A 632 -14.79 -18.21 -13.93
CA SER A 632 -15.14 -17.22 -12.91
C SER A 632 -16.54 -17.45 -12.33
N CYS A 633 -17.54 -17.74 -13.18
CA CYS A 633 -18.89 -18.04 -12.69
C CYS A 633 -18.93 -19.29 -11.80
N VAL A 634 -18.21 -20.34 -12.19
CA VAL A 634 -18.15 -21.60 -11.42
C VAL A 634 -17.41 -21.39 -10.10
N LYS A 635 -16.25 -20.71 -10.14
CA LYS A 635 -15.44 -20.38 -8.96
C LYS A 635 -16.26 -19.63 -7.91
N TRP A 636 -17.00 -18.62 -8.34
CA TRP A 636 -17.77 -17.74 -7.47
C TRP A 636 -19.24 -18.16 -7.30
N GLN A 637 -19.59 -19.36 -7.78
CA GLN A 637 -20.94 -19.94 -7.68
C GLN A 637 -22.05 -19.04 -8.23
N VAL A 638 -21.77 -18.33 -9.32
CA VAL A 638 -22.72 -17.43 -9.99
C VAL A 638 -23.57 -18.24 -10.96
N PRO A 639 -24.89 -18.35 -10.73
CA PRO A 639 -25.75 -19.31 -11.43
C PRO A 639 -26.17 -18.85 -12.83
N GLU A 640 -26.00 -17.57 -13.18
CA GLU A 640 -26.45 -17.01 -14.45
C GLU A 640 -25.35 -16.16 -15.10
N LEU A 641 -25.13 -16.37 -16.40
CA LEU A 641 -24.22 -15.57 -17.24
C LEU A 641 -25.02 -14.95 -18.39
N MET A 642 -24.84 -13.66 -18.60
CA MET A 642 -25.45 -12.90 -19.70
C MET A 642 -24.35 -12.32 -20.59
N CYS A 643 -24.29 -12.77 -21.84
CA CYS A 643 -23.36 -12.27 -22.85
C CYS A 643 -24.16 -11.55 -23.94
N GLY A 644 -24.09 -10.22 -23.97
CA GLY A 644 -25.02 -9.41 -24.76
C GLY A 644 -26.47 -9.70 -24.37
N GLU A 645 -27.30 -10.08 -25.34
CA GLU A 645 -28.72 -10.42 -25.11
C GLU A 645 -28.94 -11.88 -24.67
N ARG A 646 -27.91 -12.73 -24.78
CA ARG A 646 -28.05 -14.16 -24.51
C ARG A 646 -27.83 -14.46 -23.03
N ARG A 647 -28.69 -15.31 -22.46
CA ARG A 647 -28.60 -15.80 -21.08
C ARG A 647 -28.27 -17.28 -21.06
N TYR A 648 -27.37 -17.64 -20.15
CA TYR A 648 -26.86 -18.99 -19.94
C TYR A 648 -27.01 -19.35 -18.46
N ALA A 649 -27.59 -20.50 -18.18
CA ALA A 649 -27.59 -21.07 -16.83
C ALA A 649 -26.26 -21.78 -16.59
N ILE A 650 -25.63 -21.52 -15.44
CA ILE A 650 -24.41 -22.19 -14.97
C ILE A 650 -24.86 -23.30 -14.02
N ASP A 651 -25.18 -24.46 -14.58
CA ASP A 651 -25.75 -25.60 -13.84
C ASP A 651 -24.90 -26.87 -14.03
N LYS A 652 -25.44 -28.02 -13.56
CA LYS A 652 -24.77 -29.32 -13.73
C LYS A 652 -24.61 -29.74 -15.20
N ALA A 653 -25.39 -29.20 -16.14
CA ALA A 653 -25.21 -29.50 -17.56
C ALA A 653 -23.94 -28.84 -18.12
N CYS A 654 -23.47 -27.74 -17.51
CA CYS A 654 -22.17 -27.15 -17.80
C CYS A 654 -20.98 -28.02 -17.35
N LEU A 655 -21.19 -29.12 -16.60
CA LEU A 655 -20.11 -30.00 -16.14
C LEU A 655 -19.23 -30.53 -17.28
N LYS A 656 -19.79 -30.77 -18.48
CA LYS A 656 -18.97 -31.18 -19.65
C LYS A 656 -17.99 -30.08 -20.07
N THR A 657 -18.44 -28.82 -20.06
CA THR A 657 -17.60 -27.67 -20.37
C THR A 657 -16.56 -27.44 -19.26
N ILE A 658 -16.98 -27.57 -17.99
CA ILE A 658 -16.11 -27.45 -16.82
C ILE A 658 -15.02 -28.54 -16.83
N ALA A 659 -15.39 -29.78 -17.16
CA ALA A 659 -14.47 -30.90 -17.29
C ALA A 659 -13.43 -30.68 -18.40
N SER A 660 -13.76 -29.89 -19.43
CA SER A 660 -12.85 -29.53 -20.53
C SER A 660 -11.97 -28.31 -20.26
N LEU A 661 -12.13 -27.63 -19.12
CA LEU A 661 -11.29 -26.49 -18.76
C LEU A 661 -9.84 -26.96 -18.64
N ARG A 662 -8.94 -26.17 -19.23
CA ARG A 662 -7.52 -26.47 -19.26
C ARG A 662 -6.87 -25.89 -18.02
N VAL A 663 -6.19 -26.75 -17.27
CA VAL A 663 -5.38 -26.38 -16.12
C VAL A 663 -3.91 -26.44 -16.51
N GLU A 664 -3.17 -25.39 -16.17
CA GLU A 664 -1.71 -25.34 -16.35
C GLU A 664 -1.01 -24.79 -15.11
N THR A 665 0.29 -25.06 -14.96
CA THR A 665 1.09 -24.42 -13.91
C THR A 665 1.08 -22.92 -14.07
N SER A 666 0.96 -22.20 -12.96
CA SER A 666 0.90 -20.74 -12.98
C SER A 666 2.17 -20.13 -13.57
N ARG A 667 1.99 -19.07 -14.38
CA ARG A 667 3.10 -18.29 -14.93
C ARG A 667 3.73 -17.34 -13.91
N ALA A 668 3.12 -17.20 -12.73
CA ALA A 668 3.70 -16.50 -11.58
C ALA A 668 4.93 -17.21 -11.01
N ILE A 669 5.00 -18.53 -11.19
CA ILE A 669 6.07 -19.36 -10.63
C ILE A 669 7.39 -19.06 -11.36
N ASN A 670 8.43 -18.86 -10.56
CA ASN A 670 9.81 -18.79 -11.03
C ASN A 670 10.39 -20.21 -11.10
N TYR A 671 10.38 -20.93 -9.98
CA TYR A 671 10.78 -22.33 -9.89
C TYR A 671 10.14 -23.01 -8.67
N ALA A 672 10.17 -24.35 -8.66
CA ALA A 672 9.87 -25.16 -7.49
C ALA A 672 11.14 -25.88 -7.04
N ALA A 673 11.42 -25.88 -5.74
CA ALA A 673 12.55 -26.56 -5.14
C ALA A 673 12.08 -27.69 -4.22
N PRO A 674 12.80 -28.83 -4.14
CA PRO A 674 12.54 -29.84 -3.13
C PRO A 674 12.68 -29.23 -1.73
N GLY A 675 11.68 -29.43 -0.87
CA GLY A 675 11.73 -29.08 0.55
C GLY A 675 11.40 -30.30 1.40
N GLN A 676 11.78 -30.27 2.68
CA GLN A 676 11.35 -31.28 3.65
C GLN A 676 10.18 -30.72 4.49
N PRO A 677 8.99 -31.35 4.49
CA PRO A 677 8.63 -32.60 3.80
C PRO A 677 8.12 -32.44 2.36
N TYR A 678 7.78 -31.22 1.91
CA TYR A 678 7.17 -30.97 0.60
C TYR A 678 7.91 -29.90 -0.21
N TRP A 679 7.64 -29.85 -1.51
CA TRP A 679 8.17 -28.81 -2.40
C TRP A 679 7.86 -27.40 -1.91
N ARG A 680 8.80 -26.49 -2.16
CA ARG A 680 8.65 -25.06 -1.96
C ARG A 680 8.62 -24.36 -3.32
N VAL A 681 7.53 -23.63 -3.59
CA VAL A 681 7.34 -22.87 -4.82
C VAL A 681 7.79 -21.44 -4.60
N HIS A 682 8.64 -20.94 -5.50
CA HIS A 682 9.15 -19.57 -5.51
C HIS A 682 8.54 -18.80 -6.67
N PHE A 683 8.08 -17.58 -6.42
CA PHE A 683 7.43 -16.73 -7.41
C PHE A 683 8.42 -15.74 -8.03
N LYS A 684 8.06 -15.20 -9.20
CA LYS A 684 8.88 -14.19 -9.88
C LYS A 684 8.99 -12.89 -9.10
N ARG A 685 7.87 -12.40 -8.52
CA ARG A 685 7.76 -11.12 -7.78
C ARG A 685 6.66 -11.18 -6.71
N TYR A 686 6.64 -10.21 -5.80
CA TYR A 686 5.65 -9.92 -4.74
C TYR A 686 5.40 -11.02 -3.69
N LEU A 687 5.12 -12.25 -4.10
CA LEU A 687 4.71 -13.32 -3.20
C LEU A 687 5.90 -14.01 -2.55
N ARG A 688 5.77 -14.26 -1.24
CA ARG A 688 6.69 -15.10 -0.49
C ARG A 688 6.61 -16.56 -0.97
N PRO A 689 7.69 -17.35 -0.84
CA PRO A 689 7.65 -18.76 -1.19
C PRO A 689 6.57 -19.52 -0.41
N VAL A 690 5.87 -20.44 -1.08
CA VAL A 690 4.81 -21.26 -0.50
C VAL A 690 5.27 -22.71 -0.41
N VAL A 691 5.05 -23.34 0.74
CA VAL A 691 5.26 -24.78 0.93
C VAL A 691 3.98 -25.50 0.54
N LEU A 692 4.09 -26.48 -0.35
CA LEU A 692 2.95 -27.27 -0.82
C LEU A 692 2.51 -28.27 0.24
N ASN A 693 1.22 -28.63 0.23
CA ASN A 693 0.76 -29.86 0.87
C ASN A 693 0.86 -31.06 -0.09
N ALA A 694 0.58 -32.28 0.41
CA ALA A 694 0.69 -33.51 -0.38
C ALA A 694 -0.20 -33.53 -1.64
N ALA A 695 -1.43 -33.01 -1.56
CA ALA A 695 -2.35 -32.97 -2.70
C ALA A 695 -1.90 -31.95 -3.76
N GLU A 696 -1.44 -30.78 -3.31
CA GLU A 696 -0.90 -29.73 -4.17
C GLU A 696 0.37 -30.19 -4.88
N GLN A 697 1.26 -30.90 -4.18
CA GLN A 697 2.47 -31.46 -4.78
C GLN A 697 2.13 -32.50 -5.85
N ARG A 698 1.25 -33.47 -5.55
CA ARG A 698 0.80 -34.47 -6.55
C ARG A 698 0.18 -33.82 -7.78
N CYS A 699 -0.59 -32.74 -7.58
CA CYS A 699 -1.17 -31.95 -8.65
C CYS A 699 -0.08 -31.27 -9.51
N MET A 700 0.89 -30.60 -8.89
CA MET A 700 2.00 -29.95 -9.58
C MET A 700 2.91 -30.95 -10.32
N GLU A 701 3.13 -32.14 -9.75
CA GLU A 701 3.87 -33.24 -10.39
C GLU A 701 3.20 -33.73 -11.67
N TYR A 702 1.86 -33.79 -11.68
CA TYR A 702 1.08 -34.17 -12.86
C TYR A 702 1.03 -33.05 -13.93
N LEU A 703 1.00 -31.78 -13.50
CA LEU A 703 0.89 -30.61 -14.37
C LEU A 703 2.19 -30.21 -15.10
N GLN A 704 3.15 -31.13 -15.29
CA GLN A 704 4.31 -30.88 -16.16
C GLN A 704 3.89 -30.48 -17.58
N THR A 705 2.73 -30.93 -18.03
CA THR A 705 2.04 -30.44 -19.23
C THR A 705 0.63 -29.96 -18.89
N PRO A 706 0.09 -28.96 -19.61
CA PRO A 706 -1.31 -28.56 -19.45
C PRO A 706 -2.25 -29.74 -19.61
N SER A 707 -3.25 -29.84 -18.74
CA SER A 707 -4.21 -30.96 -18.71
C SER A 707 -5.64 -30.45 -18.58
N THR A 708 -6.64 -31.31 -18.80
CA THR A 708 -8.04 -30.95 -18.55
C THR A 708 -8.43 -31.26 -17.11
N LEU A 709 -9.45 -30.57 -16.59
CA LEU A 709 -9.97 -30.87 -15.26
C LEU A 709 -10.45 -32.34 -15.15
N ALA A 710 -11.00 -32.91 -16.22
CA ALA A 710 -11.39 -34.32 -16.29
C ALA A 710 -10.19 -35.26 -16.11
N ASP A 711 -9.12 -35.04 -16.86
CA ASP A 711 -7.92 -35.87 -16.82
C ASP A 711 -7.24 -35.76 -15.46
N MET A 712 -7.20 -34.56 -14.89
CA MET A 712 -6.71 -34.32 -13.54
C MET A 712 -7.52 -35.05 -12.47
N SER A 713 -8.85 -35.00 -12.55
CA SER A 713 -9.75 -35.71 -11.64
C SER A 713 -9.44 -37.20 -11.65
N SER A 714 -9.29 -37.78 -12.86
CA SER A 714 -8.91 -39.18 -13.05
C SER A 714 -7.53 -39.51 -12.46
N ALA A 715 -6.50 -38.71 -12.80
CA ALA A 715 -5.12 -38.93 -12.36
C ALA A 715 -4.92 -38.80 -10.85
N LEU A 716 -5.64 -37.88 -10.21
CA LEU A 716 -5.58 -37.67 -8.76
C LEU A 716 -6.46 -38.68 -8.00
N GLY A 717 -7.33 -39.42 -8.69
CA GLY A 717 -8.30 -40.34 -8.06
C GLY A 717 -9.38 -39.60 -7.26
N MET A 718 -9.76 -38.41 -7.73
CA MET A 718 -10.76 -37.54 -7.09
C MET A 718 -12.00 -37.45 -7.98
N ASP A 719 -13.18 -37.22 -7.41
CA ASP A 719 -14.32 -36.80 -8.20
C ASP A 719 -14.13 -35.37 -8.72
N THR A 720 -14.85 -35.00 -9.78
CA THR A 720 -14.68 -33.70 -10.46
C THR A 720 -14.94 -32.51 -9.53
N GLY A 721 -15.85 -32.63 -8.56
CA GLY A 721 -16.14 -31.57 -7.59
C GLY A 721 -14.99 -31.37 -6.61
N SER A 722 -14.45 -32.46 -6.05
CA SER A 722 -13.27 -32.40 -5.18
C SER A 722 -12.03 -31.88 -5.93
N CYS A 723 -11.83 -32.30 -7.18
CA CYS A 723 -10.76 -31.80 -8.03
C CYS A 723 -10.92 -30.29 -8.30
N LEU A 724 -12.15 -29.84 -8.60
CA LEU A 724 -12.46 -28.42 -8.79
C LEU A 724 -12.14 -27.58 -7.56
N HIS A 725 -12.49 -28.05 -6.36
CA HIS A 725 -12.15 -27.37 -5.11
C HIS A 725 -10.64 -27.27 -4.89
N LEU A 726 -9.88 -28.34 -5.16
CA LEU A 726 -8.42 -28.33 -5.08
C LEU A 726 -7.83 -27.31 -6.06
N ILE A 727 -8.29 -27.31 -7.32
CA ILE A 727 -7.81 -26.38 -8.35
C ILE A 727 -8.14 -24.94 -8.00
N ASN A 728 -9.32 -24.67 -7.44
CA ASN A 728 -9.65 -23.33 -6.98
C ASN A 728 -8.71 -22.86 -5.87
N ALA A 729 -8.49 -23.68 -4.84
CA ALA A 729 -7.56 -23.37 -3.75
C ALA A 729 -6.12 -23.16 -4.25
N MET A 730 -5.68 -23.96 -5.22
CA MET A 730 -4.37 -23.80 -5.86
C MET A 730 -4.28 -22.52 -6.71
N SER A 731 -5.37 -22.13 -7.39
CA SER A 731 -5.44 -20.88 -8.15
C SER A 731 -5.34 -19.66 -7.24
N GLU A 732 -6.00 -19.69 -6.07
CA GLU A 732 -5.88 -18.66 -5.04
C GLU A 732 -4.44 -18.54 -4.52
N LYS A 733 -3.72 -19.65 -4.40
CA LYS A 733 -2.27 -19.67 -4.06
C LYS A 733 -1.33 -19.34 -5.23
N ARG A 734 -1.86 -19.01 -6.42
CA ARG A 734 -1.09 -18.76 -7.65
C ARG A 734 -0.24 -19.95 -8.09
N LEU A 735 -0.69 -21.17 -7.83
CA LEU A 735 0.02 -22.39 -8.24
C LEU A 735 -0.41 -22.86 -9.63
N VAL A 736 -1.66 -22.60 -10.01
CA VAL A 736 -2.25 -23.02 -11.30
C VAL A 736 -3.06 -21.90 -11.95
N SER A 737 -3.20 -21.99 -13.27
CA SER A 737 -4.10 -21.19 -14.11
C SER A 737 -5.19 -22.09 -14.69
N VAL A 738 -6.38 -21.54 -14.93
CA VAL A 738 -7.49 -22.25 -15.57
C VAL A 738 -7.98 -21.43 -16.77
N HIS A 739 -8.11 -22.08 -17.93
CA HIS A 739 -8.45 -21.48 -19.23
C HIS A 739 -9.47 -22.27 -20.04
#